data_AF-A0A8B8G8Z2-F1
#
_entry.id   AF-A0A8B8G8Z2-F1
#
_cell.length_a   1.000
_cell.length_b   1.000
_cell.length_c   1.000
_cell.angle_alpha   90.00
_cell.angle_beta   90.00
_cell.angle_gamma   90.00
#
_symmetry.space_group_name_H-M   'P 1'
#
loop_
_entity.id
_entity.type
_entity.pdbx_description
1 polymer ?
#
loop_
_entity_poly.entity_id
_entity_poly.type
_entity_poly.pdbx_seq_one_letter_code
_entity_poly.pdbx_strand_id
1 'polypeptide(L)'
;MFKRLKGSIGKIDEPKSSNSVPQNRPAWSGFSTISPMNSEMDDSQFCIDDDIEETPKNSPARVAVSESTTVDLGKFSQSSSSLMNDQLSFHTDIESASELDDSVSVVSEYANEITKENLYAAYKKLHGRYHKHKIKYTELSNHLKQILTSHDKDKKTMTKAQDKLLQRITELKEQCTLEQAAKAHMEDALRNDIEERDHIISTLNTKIDLLRENTGDKFEKTSSLDTINLSANCEQLNEELSLTKAECVSLEKQIELLKKSEETTLLSLAENKMAIHKELETKEDQIKKLEKVINGLQMENKLLMKEKASHSSTNSYQVNINQNVQEEITKQLNEIEGEMSLAFEFKENELKELRNQVKVLEQRLEVQKETDISIENVLKNKEKEISDLKLVISRLEQCLNDDKVSNSKKIDTFLKEIGEKSQTIKNLTNKLKEMDKFKQDYEKNENEILDLKNQIIQTKKTIKENELLRVKEQNKCIEELKLKSLEVSNLKEELKLLQCTLKENEIKCLNLQKKYDEIKFKNTNLIKSEEEYKLEINNHKKLNETLQQSIQLIKNEKEMITEVMQLKIEENKLEYDKLNKLHKDMLSQLNQEKLNKISEERSIESVIKDYNLLTEENAYLKKERQKMLQTFLDMLKKFKIDFENLKSFVKEQLAEWSLKFVEHVKQLKTEYSTQIKLYHNNFIETKQKVRAIQEAFLAVKLDCIQNLEYFKIEIIEKCNKDVMNKLYQNNEELGKTKLDLVKLQKEIDHYKKSEQRSVKAEVKETIQELQECIEIQKKTFTDLQEEYSHYQVNEKKKWTDKLIETEKKWLEKMDNYKKMMDTEHRDEIEALTNEWTNERKNAQFKNAEYKNEETLEKIIQDVETTSQREEVLQRQTIKLNKELSELKKMYRNEVHSKHQNIDGDNDNEKGGCEMEYLRNILYEYMMGKQPMVLAKVLAAIVKFDSNQLNTILQKEEQKVSLLKTLGL
;
A
#
# COMPACT_ATOMS: atom_id res chain seq x y z
N MET A 1 -41.68 -57.34 -5.37
CA MET A 1 -40.67 -56.49 -6.03
C MET A 1 -39.55 -56.23 -5.03
N PHE A 2 -38.32 -56.60 -5.40
CA PHE A 2 -37.05 -56.53 -4.65
C PHE A 2 -36.88 -55.20 -3.85
N LYS A 3 -36.37 -55.11 -2.62
CA LYS A 3 -35.23 -55.80 -1.98
C LYS A 3 -35.35 -55.72 -0.44
N ARG A 4 -35.14 -56.86 0.23
CA ARG A 4 -34.51 -57.04 1.57
C ARG A 4 -33.00 -56.71 1.41
N LEU A 5 -32.18 -56.31 2.38
CA LEU A 5 -32.14 -56.58 3.81
C LEU A 5 -31.14 -55.59 4.47
N LYS A 6 -31.39 -55.34 5.77
CA LYS A 6 -30.59 -54.60 6.76
C LYS A 6 -29.21 -55.22 7.04
N GLY A 7 -28.34 -54.41 7.67
CA GLY A 7 -27.37 -54.85 8.68
C GLY A 7 -25.93 -54.44 8.33
N SER A 8 -25.48 -53.24 8.73
CA SER A 8 -24.84 -52.91 10.02
C SER A 8 -23.41 -53.46 10.18
N ILE A 9 -22.49 -52.50 10.40
CA ILE A 9 -21.27 -52.55 11.24
C ILE A 9 -20.25 -53.64 10.85
N GLY A 10 -18.97 -53.37 10.62
CA GLY A 10 -18.13 -52.20 10.80
C GLY A 10 -16.68 -52.68 10.80
N LYS A 11 -15.75 -51.82 10.34
CA LYS A 11 -14.41 -51.57 10.92
C LYS A 11 -13.46 -52.80 11.08
N ILE A 12 -12.20 -52.86 10.60
CA ILE A 12 -11.17 -51.84 10.34
C ILE A 12 -9.78 -52.51 10.03
N ASP A 13 -8.81 -51.72 9.52
CA ASP A 13 -7.33 -51.71 9.23
C ASP A 13 -6.23 -52.74 9.58
N GLU A 14 -5.45 -53.09 8.55
CA GLU A 14 -3.99 -53.37 8.59
C GLU A 14 -3.46 -54.72 9.15
N PRO A 15 -2.44 -55.31 8.53
CA PRO A 15 -1.10 -54.88 8.92
C PRO A 15 -0.13 -54.70 7.74
N LYS A 16 0.77 -53.73 7.91
CA LYS A 16 2.19 -53.75 7.52
C LYS A 16 2.82 -55.09 7.94
N SER A 17 3.92 -55.64 7.46
CA SER A 17 5.00 -55.39 6.51
C SER A 17 5.81 -56.70 6.56
N SER A 18 6.49 -57.20 5.53
CA SER A 18 7.83 -56.77 5.15
C SER A 18 8.50 -57.89 4.33
N ASN A 19 9.41 -57.48 3.43
CA ASN A 19 10.63 -58.17 2.99
C ASN A 19 10.46 -59.49 2.17
N SER A 20 11.18 -59.76 1.08
CA SER A 20 12.42 -59.21 0.52
C SER A 20 12.63 -59.81 -0.89
N VAL A 21 13.25 -59.03 -1.79
CA VAL A 21 14.30 -59.35 -2.80
C VAL A 21 14.23 -60.72 -3.53
N PRO A 22 14.47 -60.76 -4.86
CA PRO A 22 15.82 -61.17 -5.28
C PRO A 22 16.43 -60.34 -6.42
N GLN A 23 17.76 -60.27 -6.36
CA GLN A 23 18.67 -59.94 -7.44
C GLN A 23 18.41 -60.79 -8.70
N ASN A 24 18.66 -60.24 -9.90
CA ASN A 24 19.46 -60.89 -10.94
C ASN A 24 19.80 -59.95 -12.12
N ARG A 25 21.08 -59.95 -12.50
CA ARG A 25 21.67 -59.51 -13.79
C ARG A 25 21.00 -60.22 -14.98
N PRO A 26 21.02 -59.70 -16.24
CA PRO A 26 22.25 -59.54 -17.08
C PRO A 26 22.30 -58.20 -17.85
N ALA A 27 23.47 -57.58 -18.07
CA ALA A 27 24.38 -57.77 -19.23
C ALA A 27 23.73 -57.64 -20.62
N TRP A 28 24.48 -57.01 -21.53
CA TRP A 28 24.37 -56.92 -23.01
C TRP A 28 24.02 -55.53 -23.57
N SER A 29 25.09 -54.78 -23.83
CA SER A 29 25.47 -54.20 -25.14
C SER A 29 24.37 -53.85 -26.16
N GLY A 30 24.48 -52.63 -26.69
CA GLY A 30 24.53 -52.46 -28.15
C GLY A 30 23.72 -51.29 -28.71
N PHE A 31 24.45 -50.32 -29.29
CA PHE A 31 24.10 -49.51 -30.47
C PHE A 31 22.95 -48.48 -30.31
N SER A 32 23.02 -47.25 -30.82
CA SER A 32 24.05 -46.53 -31.56
C SER A 32 23.63 -45.07 -31.72
N THR A 33 24.63 -44.19 -31.76
CA THR A 33 24.78 -43.03 -32.66
C THR A 33 23.71 -41.93 -32.64
N ILE A 34 24.12 -40.70 -32.31
CA ILE A 34 24.32 -39.59 -33.26
C ILE A 34 24.81 -38.38 -32.44
N SER A 35 26.08 -38.02 -32.64
CA SER A 35 26.64 -36.69 -32.37
C SER A 35 26.02 -35.67 -33.36
N PRO A 36 26.11 -34.34 -33.14
CA PRO A 36 27.40 -33.70 -33.43
C PRO A 36 27.78 -32.49 -32.56
N MET A 37 29.09 -32.25 -32.64
CA MET A 37 29.79 -30.97 -32.62
C MET A 37 29.99 -30.23 -31.31
N ASN A 38 31.19 -30.47 -30.78
CA ASN A 38 32.05 -29.53 -30.07
C ASN A 38 32.22 -28.20 -30.84
N SER A 39 32.46 -27.13 -30.09
CA SER A 39 33.60 -26.25 -30.36
C SER A 39 34.36 -26.03 -29.05
N GLU A 40 35.56 -26.58 -29.00
CA GLU A 40 36.62 -26.35 -28.02
C GLU A 40 37.07 -24.89 -28.01
N MET A 41 37.55 -24.45 -26.85
CA MET A 41 38.82 -23.74 -26.61
C MET A 41 38.63 -22.85 -25.38
N ASP A 42 39.58 -22.73 -24.46
CA ASP A 42 40.70 -23.56 -24.05
C ASP A 42 41.17 -22.91 -22.76
N ASP A 43 41.84 -23.73 -21.97
CA ASP A 43 42.94 -23.34 -21.10
C ASP A 43 42.72 -22.51 -19.83
N SER A 44 43.02 -23.24 -18.76
CA SER A 44 44.07 -22.94 -17.77
C SER A 44 43.56 -22.42 -16.42
N GLN A 45 44.00 -22.91 -15.26
CA GLN A 45 44.94 -23.97 -14.93
C GLN A 45 44.96 -24.13 -13.40
N PHE A 46 45.34 -25.34 -12.96
CA PHE A 46 45.91 -25.70 -11.66
C PHE A 46 44.99 -26.19 -10.52
N CYS A 47 44.84 -27.51 -10.50
CA CYS A 47 44.69 -28.36 -9.33
C CYS A 47 45.98 -28.34 -8.49
N ILE A 48 45.85 -28.46 -7.17
CA ILE A 48 46.71 -29.32 -6.35
C ILE A 48 45.80 -30.02 -5.33
N ASP A 49 45.76 -31.34 -5.42
CA ASP A 49 45.22 -32.29 -4.45
C ASP A 49 46.02 -32.23 -3.15
N ASP A 50 45.38 -32.52 -2.02
CA ASP A 50 45.93 -33.44 -1.01
C ASP A 50 44.83 -33.79 0.02
N ASP A 51 44.44 -35.06 -0.01
CA ASP A 51 43.75 -35.76 1.07
C ASP A 51 44.60 -35.72 2.36
N ILE A 52 43.96 -35.63 3.53
CA ILE A 52 44.30 -36.40 4.74
C ILE A 52 43.18 -36.24 5.79
N GLU A 53 42.79 -37.39 6.33
CA GLU A 53 41.90 -37.63 7.46
C GLU A 53 42.31 -36.87 8.74
N GLU A 54 41.32 -36.41 9.52
CA GLU A 54 41.14 -36.74 10.96
C GLU A 54 40.20 -35.72 11.64
N THR A 55 39.22 -36.25 12.36
CA THR A 55 38.45 -35.54 13.41
C THR A 55 38.92 -36.07 14.78
N PRO A 56 38.44 -35.56 15.93
CA PRO A 56 38.48 -34.21 16.48
C PRO A 56 39.12 -34.23 17.91
N LYS A 57 39.50 -33.07 18.50
CA LYS A 57 39.87 -33.00 19.93
C LYS A 57 39.24 -31.81 20.66
N ASN A 58 38.57 -32.14 21.77
CA ASN A 58 38.04 -31.26 22.81
C ASN A 58 39.16 -30.51 23.57
N SER A 59 38.96 -29.19 23.73
CA SER A 59 39.07 -28.29 24.92
C SER A 59 40.23 -28.46 25.95
N PRO A 60 40.47 -27.55 26.94
CA PRO A 60 40.03 -26.15 27.17
C PRO A 60 41.21 -25.18 27.51
N ALA A 61 41.00 -23.86 27.43
CA ALA A 61 41.81 -22.90 28.21
C ALA A 61 41.00 -21.67 28.62
N ARG A 62 40.95 -21.49 29.94
CA ARG A 62 40.36 -20.39 30.71
C ARG A 62 41.30 -19.17 30.75
N VAL A 63 40.69 -17.99 30.67
CA VAL A 63 40.83 -16.82 31.58
C VAL A 63 42.19 -16.08 31.65
N ALA A 64 42.14 -14.84 31.18
CA ALA A 64 42.41 -13.58 31.91
C ALA A 64 41.76 -12.47 31.06
N VAL A 65 40.71 -11.72 31.46
CA VAL A 65 40.41 -10.88 32.64
C VAL A 65 41.46 -9.81 32.90
N SER A 66 41.13 -8.59 32.45
CA SER A 66 41.18 -7.28 33.16
C SER A 66 41.03 -6.19 32.09
N GLU A 67 40.35 -5.06 32.24
CA GLU A 67 39.47 -4.50 33.26
C GLU A 67 38.97 -3.15 32.70
N SER A 68 37.67 -2.89 32.76
CA SER A 68 37.09 -1.59 33.11
C SER A 68 35.56 -1.72 33.00
N THR A 69 34.80 -1.95 34.08
CA THR A 69 34.23 -0.90 34.98
C THR A 69 33.66 0.28 34.18
N THR A 70 32.39 0.69 34.26
CA THR A 70 31.31 0.48 35.22
C THR A 70 30.05 1.09 34.61
N VAL A 71 28.92 0.41 34.80
CA VAL A 71 27.57 0.93 35.12
C VAL A 71 27.39 2.46 35.06
N ASP A 72 26.50 2.98 34.20
CA ASP A 72 25.20 3.57 34.63
C ASP A 72 24.25 4.06 33.51
N LEU A 73 22.95 3.94 33.81
CA LEU A 73 21.79 4.79 33.49
C LEU A 73 21.40 5.16 32.03
N GLY A 74 20.39 4.44 31.53
CA GLY A 74 19.04 4.97 31.27
C GLY A 74 18.83 6.45 30.93
N LYS A 75 18.55 6.69 29.63
CA LYS A 75 17.42 7.42 29.03
C LYS A 75 16.53 8.29 29.95
N PHE A 76 16.26 9.55 29.56
CA PHE A 76 14.95 9.95 28.99
C PHE A 76 14.89 11.42 28.51
N SER A 77 14.36 11.61 27.28
CA SER A 77 13.66 12.77 26.70
C SER A 77 14.41 14.12 26.59
N GLN A 78 14.31 14.90 25.50
CA GLN A 78 13.16 15.33 24.68
C GLN A 78 13.63 15.65 23.25
N SER A 79 12.83 15.36 22.22
CA SER A 79 12.13 16.37 21.40
C SER A 79 13.03 17.45 20.80
N SER A 80 13.19 17.46 19.47
CA SER A 80 12.47 18.38 18.57
C SER A 80 13.18 18.53 17.23
N SER A 81 12.37 18.91 16.25
CA SER A 81 12.48 18.84 14.80
C SER A 81 13.55 19.69 14.11
N SER A 82 13.90 19.21 12.90
CA SER A 82 14.19 19.94 11.65
C SER A 82 15.31 20.96 11.60
N LEU A 83 16.14 20.86 10.55
CA LEU A 83 16.61 22.04 9.79
C LEU A 83 17.01 21.61 8.37
N MET A 84 16.25 22.08 7.39
CA MET A 84 16.84 22.63 6.16
C MET A 84 16.74 24.15 6.30
N ASN A 85 17.87 24.81 6.03
CA ASN A 85 18.08 26.23 5.77
C ASN A 85 16.88 27.16 5.96
N ASP A 86 17.00 28.04 6.95
CA ASP A 86 17.32 29.42 6.58
C ASP A 86 18.38 30.00 7.51
N GLN A 87 19.15 30.89 6.92
CA GLN A 87 20.33 31.53 7.47
C GLN A 87 20.01 32.30 8.75
N LEU A 88 20.75 31.97 9.80
CA LEU A 88 21.55 32.90 10.57
C LEU A 88 21.21 34.40 10.39
N SER A 89 20.28 34.91 11.19
CA SER A 89 20.51 36.19 11.84
C SER A 89 20.66 35.92 13.33
N PHE A 90 21.89 36.01 13.80
CA PHE A 90 22.20 36.16 15.21
C PHE A 90 21.51 37.43 15.71
N HIS A 91 20.40 37.28 16.44
CA HIS A 91 19.99 38.30 17.39
C HIS A 91 19.38 37.60 18.62
N THR A 92 20.23 37.48 19.65
CA THR A 92 19.89 37.52 21.08
C THR A 92 18.43 37.26 21.47
N ASP A 93 18.15 36.05 21.97
CA ASP A 93 17.07 35.81 22.93
C ASP A 93 17.40 36.54 24.25
N ILE A 94 17.09 37.84 24.28
CA ILE A 94 16.94 38.60 25.53
C ILE A 94 15.66 39.47 25.55
N GLU A 95 14.78 39.34 24.55
CA GLU A 95 13.52 40.07 24.49
C GLU A 95 12.33 39.16 24.83
N SER A 96 12.16 38.88 26.12
CA SER A 96 10.82 38.62 26.69
C SER A 96 10.71 39.16 28.12
N ALA A 97 11.38 40.29 28.36
CA ALA A 97 11.08 41.19 29.48
C ALA A 97 10.19 42.38 29.06
N SER A 98 9.92 42.59 27.76
CA SER A 98 9.23 43.80 27.27
C SER A 98 7.70 43.74 27.26
N GLU A 99 7.05 42.62 27.60
CA GLU A 99 5.58 42.61 27.79
C GLU A 99 5.11 43.15 29.15
N LEU A 100 6.03 43.65 29.99
CA LEU A 100 5.67 44.43 31.17
C LEU A 100 5.49 45.93 30.87
N ASP A 101 6.12 46.46 29.82
CA ASP A 101 6.09 47.91 29.53
C ASP A 101 4.85 48.36 28.74
N ASP A 102 4.20 47.48 27.98
CA ASP A 102 2.96 47.83 27.26
C ASP A 102 1.76 48.06 28.19
N SER A 103 1.87 47.62 29.45
CA SER A 103 0.87 47.91 30.49
C SER A 103 1.15 49.19 31.28
N VAL A 104 2.37 49.75 31.17
CA VAL A 104 2.79 50.99 31.85
C VAL A 104 2.77 52.18 30.88
N SER A 105 2.94 51.97 29.58
CA SER A 105 2.91 53.04 28.58
C SER A 105 1.51 53.69 28.46
N VAL A 106 0.43 52.91 28.61
CA VAL A 106 -0.95 53.45 28.66
C VAL A 106 -1.26 54.18 29.99
N VAL A 107 -0.40 54.05 31.00
CA VAL A 107 -0.58 54.68 32.31
C VAL A 107 0.06 56.08 32.36
N SER A 108 0.96 56.42 31.43
CA SER A 108 1.66 57.71 31.44
C SER A 108 0.85 58.88 30.87
N GLU A 109 -0.15 58.63 30.02
CA GLU A 109 -0.88 59.70 29.31
C GLU A 109 -2.28 59.99 29.89
N TYR A 110 -2.80 59.13 30.78
CA TYR A 110 -4.13 59.25 31.41
C TYR A 110 -4.09 59.23 32.94
N ALA A 111 -3.03 59.76 33.56
CA ALA A 111 -2.83 59.74 35.01
C ALA A 111 -3.89 60.51 35.84
N ASN A 112 -4.81 61.24 35.21
CA ASN A 112 -5.80 62.05 35.92
C ASN A 112 -7.20 61.42 36.05
N GLU A 113 -7.50 60.25 35.44
CA GLU A 113 -8.84 59.63 35.50
C GLU A 113 -8.81 58.09 35.64
N ILE A 114 -7.94 57.54 36.49
CA ILE A 114 -8.00 56.10 36.81
C ILE A 114 -9.10 55.87 37.86
N THR A 115 -10.30 55.50 37.39
CA THR A 115 -11.38 55.06 38.27
C THR A 115 -11.06 53.70 38.91
N LYS A 116 -11.58 53.46 40.12
CA LYS A 116 -11.42 52.20 40.86
C LYS A 116 -11.91 51.00 40.05
N GLU A 117 -12.97 51.16 39.25
CA GLU A 117 -13.44 50.13 38.32
C GLU A 117 -12.39 49.73 37.27
N ASN A 118 -11.67 50.70 36.69
CA ASN A 118 -10.66 50.42 35.66
C ASN A 118 -9.48 49.62 36.23
N LEU A 119 -9.03 49.96 37.44
CA LEU A 119 -7.98 49.21 38.15
C LEU A 119 -8.43 47.80 38.52
N TYR A 120 -9.69 47.64 38.98
CA TYR A 120 -10.27 46.34 39.31
C TYR A 120 -10.47 45.46 38.08
N ALA A 121 -10.85 46.04 36.94
CA ALA A 121 -10.97 45.33 35.67
C ALA A 121 -9.60 44.84 35.16
N ALA A 122 -8.56 45.68 35.26
CA ALA A 122 -7.18 45.30 34.94
C ALA A 122 -6.68 44.17 35.87
N TYR A 123 -6.90 44.29 37.18
CA TYR A 123 -6.57 43.24 38.15
C TYR A 123 -7.31 41.92 37.85
N LYS A 124 -8.61 41.96 37.52
CA LYS A 124 -9.40 40.77 37.18
C LYS A 124 -8.89 40.10 35.90
N LYS A 125 -8.50 40.88 34.89
CA LYS A 125 -7.87 40.37 33.66
C LYS A 125 -6.50 39.75 33.96
N LEU A 126 -5.66 40.40 34.76
CA LEU A 126 -4.35 39.91 35.17
C LEU A 126 -4.46 38.64 36.03
N HIS A 127 -5.39 38.61 36.98
CA HIS A 127 -5.68 37.45 37.81
C HIS A 127 -6.19 36.27 36.97
N GLY A 128 -7.03 36.53 35.95
CA GLY A 128 -7.46 35.53 34.98
C GLY A 128 -6.29 34.96 34.17
N ARG A 129 -5.34 35.80 33.71
CA ARG A 129 -4.11 35.34 33.04
C ARG A 129 -3.22 34.53 33.98
N TYR A 130 -3.00 34.98 35.21
CA TYR A 130 -2.24 34.26 36.23
C TYR A 130 -2.84 32.89 36.52
N HIS A 131 -4.16 32.79 36.69
CA HIS A 131 -4.83 31.52 36.96
C HIS A 131 -4.69 30.53 35.80
N LYS A 132 -4.80 31.01 34.55
CA LYS A 132 -4.53 30.19 33.35
C LYS A 132 -3.08 29.70 33.31
N HIS A 133 -2.11 30.54 33.63
CA HIS A 133 -0.69 30.13 33.71
C HIS A 133 -0.44 29.13 34.84
N LYS A 134 -1.03 29.36 36.01
CA LYS A 134 -0.95 28.43 37.15
C LYS A 134 -1.53 27.06 36.80
N ILE A 135 -2.67 27.00 36.11
CA ILE A 135 -3.28 25.74 35.65
C ILE A 135 -2.34 25.03 34.67
N LYS A 136 -1.84 25.71 33.64
CA LYS A 136 -0.88 25.14 32.68
C LYS A 136 0.38 24.61 33.35
N TYR A 137 0.95 25.35 34.30
CA TYR A 137 2.11 24.90 35.08
C TYR A 137 1.78 23.68 35.96
N THR A 138 0.58 23.63 36.53
CA THR A 138 0.13 22.48 37.34
C THR A 138 -0.08 21.25 36.46
N GLU A 139 -0.66 21.41 35.27
CA GLU A 139 -0.80 20.36 34.26
C GLU A 139 0.57 19.83 33.80
N LEU A 140 1.52 20.72 33.50
CA LEU A 140 2.89 20.35 33.13
C LEU A 140 3.60 19.60 34.26
N SER A 141 3.48 20.08 35.51
CA SER A 141 4.04 19.40 36.69
C SER A 141 3.44 18.00 36.88
N ASN A 142 2.12 17.86 36.68
CA ASN A 142 1.45 16.57 36.75
C ASN A 142 1.88 15.63 35.61
N HIS A 143 2.08 16.14 34.40
CA HIS A 143 2.57 15.35 33.28
C HIS A 143 4.00 14.85 33.53
N LEU A 144 4.89 15.68 34.05
CA LEU A 144 6.24 15.27 34.45
C LEU A 144 6.21 14.19 35.54
N LYS A 145 5.37 14.35 36.57
CA LYS A 145 5.18 13.30 37.60
C LYS A 145 4.66 12.00 36.99
N GLN A 146 3.72 12.07 36.05
CA GLN A 146 3.18 10.90 35.38
C GLN A 146 4.25 10.19 34.54
N ILE A 147 5.08 10.94 33.80
CA ILE A 147 6.21 10.39 33.04
C ILE A 147 7.20 9.69 33.97
N LEU A 148 7.58 10.31 35.09
CA LEU A 148 8.47 9.70 36.10
C LEU A 148 7.90 8.40 36.68
N THR A 149 6.60 8.39 37.03
CA THR A 149 5.96 7.15 37.54
C THR A 149 5.83 6.06 36.47
N SER A 150 5.68 6.41 35.19
CA SER A 150 5.70 5.45 34.09
C SER A 150 7.08 4.86 33.91
N HIS A 151 8.11 5.70 33.94
CA HIS A 151 9.51 5.28 33.87
C HIS A 151 9.88 4.32 35.02
N ASP A 152 9.44 4.59 36.26
CA ASP A 152 9.66 3.67 37.39
C ASP A 152 8.94 2.33 37.24
N LYS A 153 7.75 2.32 36.63
CA LYS A 153 7.04 1.08 36.31
C LYS A 153 7.79 0.28 35.25
N ASP A 154 8.27 0.94 34.19
CA ASP A 154 9.05 0.32 33.12
C ASP A 154 10.40 -0.21 33.63
N LYS A 155 11.06 0.52 34.54
CA LYS A 155 12.28 0.05 35.21
C LYS A 155 12.01 -1.22 36.04
N LYS A 156 10.89 -1.28 36.76
CA LYS A 156 10.47 -2.47 37.54
C LYS A 156 10.14 -3.67 36.64
N THR A 157 9.44 -3.46 35.51
CA THR A 157 9.13 -4.56 34.58
C THR A 157 10.38 -5.07 33.88
N MET A 158 11.31 -4.18 33.51
CA MET A 158 12.61 -4.55 32.94
C MET A 158 13.46 -5.35 33.92
N THR A 159 13.53 -4.94 35.19
CA THR A 159 14.26 -5.68 36.25
C THR A 159 13.67 -7.08 36.44
N LYS A 160 12.34 -7.21 36.52
CA LYS A 160 11.67 -8.51 36.61
C LYS A 160 11.91 -9.40 35.39
N ALA A 161 12.01 -8.82 34.18
CA ALA A 161 12.32 -9.57 32.98
C ALA A 161 13.77 -10.08 33.00
N GLN A 162 14.70 -9.24 33.48
CA GLN A 162 16.11 -9.62 33.67
C GLN A 162 16.26 -10.74 34.72
N ASP A 163 15.57 -10.66 35.86
CA ASP A 163 15.60 -11.69 36.90
C ASP A 163 15.10 -13.04 36.39
N LYS A 164 14.03 -13.05 35.58
CA LYS A 164 13.53 -14.27 34.92
C LYS A 164 14.53 -14.88 33.94
N LEU A 165 15.25 -14.04 33.20
CA LEU A 165 16.31 -14.51 32.29
C LEU A 165 17.48 -15.10 33.09
N LEU A 166 17.88 -14.49 34.19
CA LEU A 166 18.92 -15.02 35.08
C LEU A 166 18.51 -16.35 35.73
N GLN A 167 17.24 -16.47 36.14
CA GLN A 167 16.69 -17.73 36.63
C GLN A 167 16.75 -18.82 35.54
N ARG A 168 16.32 -18.50 34.32
CA ARG A 168 16.38 -19.44 33.19
C ARG A 168 17.81 -19.88 32.85
N ILE A 169 18.78 -18.96 32.92
CA ILE A 169 20.20 -19.27 32.72
C ILE A 169 20.70 -20.23 33.82
N THR A 170 20.23 -20.04 35.06
CA THR A 170 20.62 -20.90 36.19
C THR A 170 20.02 -22.30 36.05
N GLU A 171 18.74 -22.41 35.68
CA GLU A 171 18.07 -23.69 35.36
C GLU A 171 18.77 -24.44 34.23
N LEU A 172 19.14 -23.74 33.14
CA LEU A 172 19.85 -24.37 32.02
C LEU A 172 21.25 -24.86 32.41
N LYS A 173 21.94 -24.12 33.29
CA LYS A 173 23.23 -24.56 33.84
C LYS A 173 23.07 -25.81 34.70
N GLU A 174 22.06 -25.84 35.57
CA GLU A 174 21.76 -27.01 36.41
C GLU A 174 21.41 -28.23 35.54
N GLN A 175 20.57 -28.04 34.51
CA GLN A 175 20.23 -29.08 33.55
C GLN A 175 21.48 -29.63 32.83
N CYS A 176 22.39 -28.75 32.40
CA CYS A 176 23.66 -29.17 31.78
C CYS A 176 24.54 -29.96 32.76
N THR A 177 24.62 -29.57 34.02
CA THR A 177 25.39 -30.31 35.04
C THR A 177 24.78 -31.67 35.34
N LEU A 178 23.45 -31.77 35.42
CA LEU A 178 22.75 -33.04 35.64
C LEU A 178 22.91 -33.97 34.43
N GLU A 179 22.88 -33.44 33.22
CA GLU A 179 23.11 -34.22 32.00
C GLU A 179 24.55 -34.74 31.91
N GLN A 180 25.55 -33.92 32.27
CA GLN A 180 26.94 -34.37 32.38
C GLN A 180 27.12 -35.47 33.43
N ALA A 181 26.48 -35.34 34.59
CA ALA A 181 26.51 -36.36 35.64
C ALA A 181 25.83 -37.66 35.17
N ALA A 182 24.66 -37.57 34.53
CA ALA A 182 23.97 -38.73 33.98
C ALA A 182 24.81 -39.43 32.90
N LYS A 183 25.49 -38.65 32.05
CA LYS A 183 26.41 -39.19 31.05
C LYS A 183 27.60 -39.90 31.68
N ALA A 184 28.20 -39.33 32.72
CA ALA A 184 29.29 -39.96 33.47
C ALA A 184 28.83 -41.29 34.11
N HIS A 185 27.66 -41.31 34.75
CA HIS A 185 27.10 -42.55 35.31
C HIS A 185 26.83 -43.61 34.24
N MET A 186 26.38 -43.21 33.04
CA MET A 186 26.18 -44.14 31.93
C MET A 186 27.52 -44.67 31.40
N GLU A 187 28.55 -43.84 31.33
CA GLU A 187 29.89 -44.27 30.95
C GLU A 187 30.50 -45.24 31.98
N ASP A 188 30.32 -44.98 33.28
CA ASP A 188 30.74 -45.88 34.35
C ASP A 188 30.01 -47.22 34.31
N ALA A 189 28.70 -47.22 34.03
CA ALA A 189 27.92 -48.45 33.86
C ALA A 189 28.44 -49.28 32.66
N LEU A 190 28.71 -48.62 31.52
CA LEU A 190 29.27 -49.29 30.35
C LEU A 190 30.69 -49.80 30.60
N ARG A 191 31.51 -49.08 31.37
CA ARG A 191 32.83 -49.54 31.81
C ARG A 191 32.72 -50.79 32.68
N ASN A 192 31.82 -50.79 33.67
CA ASN A 192 31.59 -51.97 34.51
C ASN A 192 31.13 -53.20 33.70
N ASP A 193 30.23 -53.01 32.74
CA ASP A 193 29.77 -54.10 31.86
C ASP A 193 30.91 -54.64 30.98
N ILE A 194 31.81 -53.78 30.51
CA ILE A 194 33.01 -54.18 29.76
C ILE A 194 33.96 -54.96 30.66
N GLU A 195 34.23 -54.46 31.87
CA GLU A 195 35.08 -55.14 32.85
C GLU A 195 34.52 -56.53 33.25
N GLU A 196 33.20 -56.65 33.44
CA GLU A 196 32.56 -57.93 33.71
C GLU A 196 32.72 -58.91 32.53
N ARG A 197 32.52 -58.42 31.29
CA ARG A 197 32.76 -59.23 30.09
C ARG A 197 34.22 -59.65 29.97
N ASP A 198 35.16 -58.79 30.27
CA ASP A 198 36.59 -59.10 30.25
C ASP A 198 36.96 -60.15 31.33
N HIS A 199 36.34 -60.09 32.52
CA HIS A 199 36.48 -61.13 33.54
C HIS A 199 35.91 -62.48 33.08
N ILE A 200 34.77 -62.48 32.39
CA ILE A 200 34.18 -63.70 31.80
C ILE A 200 35.12 -64.27 30.72
N ILE A 201 35.62 -63.42 29.83
CA ILE A 201 36.57 -63.82 28.78
C ILE A 201 37.84 -64.41 29.41
N SER A 202 38.39 -63.74 30.42
CA SER A 202 39.55 -64.23 31.16
C SER A 202 39.27 -65.60 31.79
N THR A 203 38.12 -65.78 32.43
CA THR A 203 37.71 -67.06 33.04
C THR A 203 37.53 -68.17 32.00
N LEU A 204 36.90 -67.86 30.87
CA LEU A 204 36.70 -68.79 29.77
C LEU A 204 38.02 -69.19 29.12
N ASN A 205 38.93 -68.24 28.90
CA ASN A 205 40.28 -68.51 28.39
C ASN A 205 41.04 -69.41 29.38
N THR A 206 41.00 -69.10 30.68
CA THR A 206 41.60 -69.95 31.72
C THR A 206 41.02 -71.37 31.69
N LYS A 207 39.70 -71.51 31.46
CA LYS A 207 39.04 -72.81 31.35
C LYS A 207 39.40 -73.55 30.06
N ILE A 208 39.58 -72.85 28.94
CA ILE A 208 40.08 -73.40 27.69
C ILE A 208 41.52 -73.89 27.85
N ASP A 209 42.36 -73.13 28.54
CA ASP A 209 43.75 -73.49 28.82
C ASP A 209 43.83 -74.76 29.69
N LEU A 210 43.01 -74.85 30.74
CA LEU A 210 42.90 -76.06 31.58
C LEU A 210 42.35 -77.27 30.83
N LEU A 211 41.41 -77.08 29.90
CA LEU A 211 40.88 -78.16 29.06
C LEU A 211 41.90 -78.61 28.00
N ARG A 212 42.73 -77.70 27.50
CA ARG A 212 43.88 -78.04 26.64
C ARG A 212 44.96 -78.78 27.41
N GLU A 213 45.23 -78.42 28.67
CA GLU A 213 46.13 -79.19 29.54
C GLU A 213 45.57 -80.58 29.90
N ASN A 214 44.26 -80.72 30.13
CA ASN A 214 43.64 -82.00 30.49
C ASN A 214 43.38 -82.98 29.33
N THR A 215 43.52 -82.54 28.07
CA THR A 215 43.35 -83.42 26.89
C THR A 215 44.67 -84.02 26.40
N GLY A 216 45.78 -83.69 27.05
CA GLY A 216 47.12 -84.16 26.70
C GLY A 216 47.56 -85.49 27.30
N ASP A 217 46.83 -86.09 28.26
CA ASP A 217 47.32 -87.32 28.89
C ASP A 217 46.21 -88.23 29.44
N LYS A 218 46.31 -89.52 29.09
CA LYS A 218 45.51 -90.69 29.52
C LYS A 218 44.25 -91.04 28.70
N PHE A 219 44.40 -92.01 27.80
CA PHE A 219 43.47 -93.14 27.70
C PHE A 219 44.20 -94.39 27.16
N GLU A 220 44.67 -95.24 28.06
CA GLU A 220 44.96 -96.65 27.78
C GLU A 220 44.15 -97.53 28.74
N LYS A 221 43.38 -98.47 28.14
CA LYS A 221 42.76 -99.68 28.68
C LYS A 221 41.63 -99.54 29.72
N THR A 222 40.42 -100.00 29.34
CA THR A 222 39.76 -101.20 29.91
C THR A 222 38.49 -101.62 29.14
N SER A 223 38.45 -102.90 28.81
CA SER A 223 37.32 -103.86 28.68
C SER A 223 36.08 -103.52 27.85
N SER A 224 35.97 -104.30 26.76
CA SER A 224 34.82 -104.63 25.94
C SER A 224 33.78 -105.53 26.65
N LEU A 225 32.56 -105.03 26.87
CA LEU A 225 31.31 -105.83 26.75
C LEU A 225 30.02 -104.97 26.68
N ASP A 226 30.06 -103.66 26.95
CA ASP A 226 28.87 -102.79 26.83
C ASP A 226 28.73 -102.07 25.47
N THR A 227 29.60 -102.37 24.52
CA THR A 227 29.80 -101.58 23.29
C THR A 227 28.61 -101.62 22.32
N ILE A 228 27.77 -102.66 22.34
CA ILE A 228 26.64 -102.78 21.38
C ILE A 228 25.41 -102.01 21.90
N ASN A 229 25.25 -101.85 23.21
CA ASN A 229 24.11 -101.15 23.81
C ASN A 229 24.40 -99.65 24.03
N LEU A 230 25.67 -99.28 24.28
CA LEU A 230 26.09 -97.87 24.28
C LEU A 230 26.20 -97.28 22.87
N SER A 231 26.57 -98.04 21.83
CA SER A 231 26.64 -97.51 20.46
C SER A 231 25.25 -97.14 19.92
N ALA A 232 24.24 -97.98 20.15
CA ALA A 232 22.87 -97.69 19.71
C ALA A 232 22.26 -96.51 20.48
N ASN A 233 22.46 -96.44 21.81
CA ASN A 233 22.02 -95.28 22.60
C ASN A 233 22.84 -94.01 22.29
N CYS A 234 24.12 -94.11 21.96
CA CYS A 234 24.93 -92.98 21.51
C CYS A 234 24.52 -92.49 20.13
N GLU A 235 24.18 -93.39 19.19
CA GLU A 235 23.65 -93.00 17.88
C GLU A 235 22.30 -92.30 18.02
N GLN A 236 21.40 -92.84 18.85
CA GLN A 236 20.09 -92.24 19.12
C GLN A 236 20.20 -90.89 19.86
N LEU A 237 21.07 -90.78 20.87
CA LEU A 237 21.37 -89.50 21.52
C LEU A 237 22.05 -88.52 20.56
N ASN A 238 22.91 -88.99 19.67
CA ASN A 238 23.61 -88.12 18.71
C ASN A 238 22.66 -87.63 17.62
N GLU A 239 21.65 -88.41 17.26
CA GLU A 239 20.59 -88.03 16.33
C GLU A 239 19.61 -87.03 16.99
N GLU A 240 19.20 -87.27 18.24
CA GLU A 240 18.44 -86.29 19.04
C GLU A 240 19.25 -85.00 19.32
N LEU A 241 20.55 -85.12 19.58
CA LEU A 241 21.45 -83.98 19.79
C LEU A 241 21.68 -83.23 18.48
N SER A 242 21.73 -83.92 17.33
CA SER A 242 21.78 -83.28 16.01
C SER A 242 20.48 -82.54 15.67
N LEU A 243 19.32 -83.13 16.00
CA LEU A 243 18.01 -82.50 15.81
C LEU A 243 17.82 -81.28 16.72
N THR A 244 18.11 -81.40 18.01
CA THR A 244 18.03 -80.28 18.95
C THR A 244 19.05 -79.19 18.65
N LYS A 245 20.23 -79.52 18.12
CA LYS A 245 21.23 -78.54 17.66
C LYS A 245 20.78 -77.84 16.37
N ALA A 246 20.11 -78.55 15.46
CA ALA A 246 19.49 -77.93 14.29
C ALA A 246 18.32 -77.00 14.68
N GLU A 247 17.50 -77.39 15.67
CA GLU A 247 16.47 -76.53 16.25
C GLU A 247 17.05 -75.31 16.97
N CYS A 248 18.12 -75.46 17.75
CA CYS A 248 18.80 -74.34 18.42
C CYS A 248 19.36 -73.35 17.39
N VAL A 249 19.99 -73.83 16.32
CA VAL A 249 20.50 -72.97 15.24
C VAL A 249 19.36 -72.26 14.50
N SER A 250 18.21 -72.92 14.32
CA SER A 250 17.01 -72.31 13.74
C SER A 250 16.43 -71.22 14.64
N LEU A 251 16.34 -71.48 15.94
CA LEU A 251 15.86 -70.53 16.95
C LEU A 251 16.81 -69.34 17.10
N GLU A 252 18.13 -69.56 17.11
CA GLU A 252 19.13 -68.49 17.10
C GLU A 252 18.98 -67.59 15.87
N LYS A 253 18.75 -68.18 14.69
CA LYS A 253 18.47 -67.42 13.46
C LYS A 253 17.19 -66.60 13.56
N GLN A 254 16.14 -67.13 14.18
CA GLN A 254 14.90 -66.39 14.42
C GLN A 254 15.10 -65.25 15.43
N ILE A 255 15.84 -65.48 16.51
CA ILE A 255 16.19 -64.46 17.51
C ILE A 255 17.01 -63.34 16.87
N GLU A 256 17.96 -63.66 16.00
CA GLU A 256 18.79 -62.67 15.32
C GLU A 256 18.00 -61.86 14.28
N LEU A 257 17.06 -62.50 13.56
CA LEU A 257 16.12 -61.79 12.70
C LEU A 257 15.18 -60.88 13.49
N LEU A 258 14.69 -61.32 14.64
CA LEU A 258 13.86 -60.52 15.53
C LEU A 258 14.64 -59.32 16.08
N LYS A 259 15.88 -59.51 16.54
CA LYS A 259 16.76 -58.41 16.98
C LYS A 259 16.98 -57.38 15.87
N LYS A 260 17.29 -57.82 14.65
CA LYS A 260 17.41 -56.89 13.50
C LYS A 260 16.10 -56.16 13.20
N SER A 261 14.96 -56.84 13.30
CA SER A 261 13.66 -56.20 13.11
C SER A 261 13.37 -55.17 14.22
N GLU A 262 13.73 -55.47 15.47
CA GLU A 262 13.55 -54.58 16.60
C GLU A 262 14.46 -53.34 16.46
N GLU A 263 15.73 -53.54 16.10
CA GLU A 263 16.70 -52.48 15.86
C GLU A 263 16.27 -51.54 14.71
N THR A 264 15.72 -52.09 13.62
CA THR A 264 15.16 -51.26 12.53
C THR A 264 13.91 -50.50 12.95
N THR A 265 13.06 -51.06 13.81
CA THR A 265 11.91 -50.33 14.35
C THR A 265 12.32 -49.23 15.33
N LEU A 266 13.36 -49.47 16.15
CA LEU A 266 13.92 -48.47 17.06
C LEU A 266 14.57 -47.32 16.30
N LEU A 267 15.33 -47.61 15.23
CA LEU A 267 15.89 -46.60 14.34
C LEU A 267 14.79 -45.77 13.67
N SER A 268 13.76 -46.43 13.12
CA SER A 268 12.61 -45.72 12.54
C SER A 268 11.85 -44.86 13.55
N LEU A 269 11.74 -45.32 14.80
CA LEU A 269 11.12 -44.57 15.89
C LEU A 269 11.96 -43.35 16.29
N ALA A 270 13.29 -43.51 16.36
CA ALA A 270 14.23 -42.42 16.63
C ALA A 270 14.22 -41.37 15.51
N GLU A 271 14.18 -41.80 14.26
CA GLU A 271 14.04 -40.92 13.09
C GLU A 271 12.72 -40.14 13.11
N ASN A 272 11.59 -40.81 13.38
CA ASN A 272 10.30 -40.14 13.54
C ASN A 272 10.31 -39.14 14.70
N LYS A 273 10.92 -39.51 15.83
CA LYS A 273 11.02 -38.63 17.00
C LYS A 273 11.87 -37.39 16.67
N MET A 274 13.00 -37.54 15.99
CA MET A 274 13.80 -36.40 15.52
C MET A 274 13.05 -35.54 14.49
N ALA A 275 12.30 -36.15 13.57
CA ALA A 275 11.51 -35.42 12.59
C ALA A 275 10.42 -34.58 13.26
N ILE A 276 9.70 -35.16 14.23
CA ILE A 276 8.70 -34.44 15.03
C ILE A 276 9.34 -33.30 15.81
N HIS A 277 10.50 -33.51 16.46
CA HIS A 277 11.17 -32.44 17.19
C HIS A 277 11.62 -31.30 16.28
N LYS A 278 12.19 -31.60 15.11
CA LYS A 278 12.54 -30.57 14.11
C LYS A 278 11.31 -29.81 13.62
N GLU A 279 10.22 -30.51 13.34
CA GLU A 279 8.97 -29.86 12.92
C GLU A 279 8.41 -28.98 14.04
N LEU A 280 8.43 -29.46 15.29
CA LEU A 280 7.99 -28.69 16.45
C LEU A 280 8.83 -27.41 16.63
N GLU A 281 10.15 -27.51 16.51
CA GLU A 281 11.08 -26.37 16.59
C GLU A 281 10.78 -25.33 15.50
N THR A 282 10.56 -25.77 14.25
CA THR A 282 10.17 -24.84 13.17
C THR A 282 8.82 -24.17 13.41
N LYS A 283 7.85 -24.88 13.98
CA LYS A 283 6.54 -24.32 14.34
C LYS A 283 6.65 -23.34 15.51
N GLU A 284 7.50 -23.62 16.49
CA GLU A 284 7.76 -22.76 17.64
C GLU A 284 8.45 -21.45 17.22
N ASP A 285 9.35 -21.51 16.24
CA ASP A 285 9.96 -20.33 15.64
C ASP A 285 8.98 -19.52 14.77
N GLN A 286 8.05 -20.18 14.06
CA GLN A 286 6.95 -19.51 13.36
C GLN A 286 6.01 -18.80 14.36
N ILE A 287 5.71 -19.43 15.49
CA ILE A 287 4.91 -18.84 16.57
C ILE A 287 5.63 -17.60 17.13
N LYS A 288 6.93 -17.68 17.44
CA LYS A 288 7.71 -16.51 17.91
C LYS A 288 7.73 -15.37 16.89
N LYS A 289 7.80 -15.66 15.59
CA LYS A 289 7.71 -14.64 14.53
C LYS A 289 6.32 -13.99 14.50
N LEU A 290 5.25 -14.78 14.59
CA LEU A 290 3.87 -14.26 14.65
C LEU A 290 3.62 -13.43 15.92
N GLU A 291 4.14 -13.85 17.07
CA GLU A 291 4.06 -13.08 18.32
C GLU A 291 4.76 -11.73 18.21
N LYS A 292 5.94 -11.67 17.58
CA LYS A 292 6.63 -10.40 17.30
C LYS A 292 5.80 -9.48 16.40
N VAL A 293 5.16 -10.03 15.36
CA VAL A 293 4.30 -9.25 14.46
C VAL A 293 3.05 -8.74 15.18
N ILE A 294 2.39 -9.58 15.98
CA ILE A 294 1.21 -9.19 16.78
C ILE A 294 1.57 -8.08 17.77
N ASN A 295 2.70 -8.21 18.48
CA ASN A 295 3.17 -7.19 19.41
C ASN A 295 3.52 -5.88 18.68
N GLY A 296 4.12 -5.96 17.48
CA GLY A 296 4.37 -4.81 16.62
C GLY A 296 3.07 -4.09 16.22
N LEU A 297 2.08 -4.83 15.72
CA LEU A 297 0.77 -4.29 15.32
C LEU A 297 -0.02 -3.73 16.52
N GLN A 298 0.11 -4.32 17.71
CA GLN A 298 -0.49 -3.77 18.93
C GLN A 298 0.15 -2.45 19.36
N MET A 299 1.47 -2.31 19.18
CA MET A 299 2.17 -1.07 19.49
C MET A 299 1.86 0.02 18.47
N GLU A 300 1.76 -0.34 17.19
CA GLU A 300 1.32 0.53 16.11
C GLU A 300 -0.13 1.00 16.30
N ASN A 301 -1.05 0.11 16.68
CA ASN A 301 -2.43 0.50 17.03
C ASN A 301 -2.47 1.45 18.24
N LYS A 302 -1.62 1.25 19.25
CA LYS A 302 -1.52 2.19 20.38
C LYS A 302 -0.97 3.56 19.94
N LEU A 303 0.00 3.58 19.03
CA LEU A 303 0.53 4.80 18.43
C LEU A 303 -0.52 5.54 17.61
N LEU A 304 -1.23 4.84 16.72
CA LEU A 304 -2.34 5.40 15.94
C LEU A 304 -3.47 5.92 16.82
N MET A 305 -3.80 5.23 17.91
CA MET A 305 -4.80 5.73 18.88
C MET A 305 -4.31 6.99 19.60
N LYS A 306 -3.01 7.09 19.89
CA LYS A 306 -2.40 8.29 20.50
C LYS A 306 -2.31 9.45 19.49
N GLU A 307 -2.01 9.19 18.23
CA GLU A 307 -2.04 10.17 17.15
C GLU A 307 -3.46 10.65 16.89
N LYS A 308 -4.46 9.76 16.90
CA LYS A 308 -5.88 10.12 16.77
C LYS A 308 -6.36 11.00 17.92
N ALA A 309 -5.92 10.72 19.15
CA ALA A 309 -6.18 11.58 20.30
C ALA A 309 -5.47 12.95 20.18
N SER A 310 -4.25 12.96 19.63
CA SER A 310 -3.48 14.19 19.38
C SER A 310 -4.14 15.05 18.29
N HIS A 311 -4.61 14.45 17.19
CA HIS A 311 -5.37 15.14 16.16
C HIS A 311 -6.71 15.69 16.65
N SER A 312 -7.40 15.01 17.57
CA SER A 312 -8.60 15.57 18.22
C SER A 312 -8.28 16.82 19.04
N SER A 313 -7.11 16.88 19.69
CA SER A 313 -6.68 18.07 20.41
C SER A 313 -6.23 19.19 19.47
N THR A 314 -5.45 18.89 18.41
CA THR A 314 -5.03 19.85 17.39
C THR A 314 -6.22 20.44 16.62
N ASN A 315 -7.27 19.65 16.37
CA ASN A 315 -8.49 20.13 15.74
C ASN A 315 -9.25 21.13 16.64
N SER A 316 -9.23 20.92 17.96
CA SER A 316 -9.77 21.89 18.93
C SER A 316 -8.94 23.18 18.99
N TYR A 317 -7.61 23.11 18.88
CA TYR A 317 -6.75 24.28 18.80
C TYR A 317 -6.92 25.04 17.47
N GLN A 318 -7.07 24.34 16.34
CA GLN A 318 -7.37 24.93 15.04
C GLN A 318 -8.74 25.63 15.03
N VAL A 319 -9.77 25.03 15.64
CA VAL A 319 -11.09 25.68 15.79
C VAL A 319 -11.00 26.95 16.64
N ASN A 320 -10.24 26.94 17.74
CA ASN A 320 -10.03 28.14 18.57
C ASN A 320 -9.17 29.21 17.88
N ILE A 321 -8.16 28.82 17.10
CA ILE A 321 -7.34 29.77 16.33
C ILE A 321 -8.18 30.39 15.22
N ASN A 322 -9.00 29.60 14.51
CA ASN A 322 -9.92 30.13 13.51
C ASN A 322 -10.98 31.04 14.13
N GLN A 323 -11.52 30.71 15.31
CA GLN A 323 -12.43 31.57 16.05
C GLN A 323 -11.76 32.90 16.46
N ASN A 324 -10.54 32.84 17.00
CA ASN A 324 -9.78 34.04 17.39
C ASN A 324 -9.35 34.90 16.19
N VAL A 325 -8.94 34.28 15.08
CA VAL A 325 -8.62 35.01 13.84
C VAL A 325 -9.87 35.66 13.27
N GLN A 326 -11.03 35.01 13.37
CA GLN A 326 -12.29 35.59 12.93
C GLN A 326 -12.77 36.73 13.87
N GLU A 327 -12.54 36.62 15.18
CA GLU A 327 -12.74 37.72 16.14
C GLU A 327 -11.78 38.88 15.92
N GLU A 328 -10.51 38.63 15.57
CA GLU A 328 -9.53 39.68 15.29
C GLU A 328 -9.79 40.37 13.93
N ILE A 329 -10.18 39.63 12.89
CA ILE A 329 -10.58 40.20 11.60
C ILE A 329 -11.85 41.04 11.74
N THR A 330 -12.83 40.60 12.53
CA THR A 330 -14.05 41.39 12.79
C THR A 330 -13.76 42.61 13.63
N LYS A 331 -12.81 42.53 14.56
CA LYS A 331 -12.34 43.69 15.33
C LYS A 331 -11.60 44.69 14.44
N GLN A 332 -10.70 44.25 13.57
CA GLN A 332 -10.00 45.10 12.60
C GLN A 332 -10.96 45.73 11.59
N LEU A 333 -11.99 45.00 11.13
CA LEU A 333 -13.04 45.56 10.28
C LEU A 333 -13.81 46.68 10.99
N ASN A 334 -14.22 46.47 12.24
CA ASN A 334 -14.91 47.49 13.02
C ASN A 334 -14.01 48.69 13.35
N GLU A 335 -12.71 48.47 13.53
CA GLU A 335 -11.73 49.52 13.80
C GLU A 335 -11.48 50.36 12.54
N ILE A 336 -11.32 49.74 11.37
CA ILE A 336 -11.24 50.42 10.07
C ILE A 336 -12.56 51.15 9.75
N GLU A 337 -13.71 50.56 10.06
CA GLU A 337 -15.02 51.21 9.85
C GLU A 337 -15.21 52.41 10.79
N GLY A 338 -14.68 52.33 12.02
CA GLY A 338 -14.57 53.45 12.96
C GLY A 338 -13.62 54.54 12.48
N GLU A 339 -12.42 54.19 12.00
CA GLU A 339 -11.45 55.13 11.41
C GLU A 339 -11.99 55.80 10.15
N MET A 340 -12.69 55.04 9.29
CA MET A 340 -13.32 55.57 8.09
C MET A 340 -14.48 56.51 8.45
N SER A 341 -15.26 56.20 9.49
CA SER A 341 -16.29 57.10 10.02
C SER A 341 -15.69 58.38 10.60
N LEU A 342 -14.60 58.28 11.36
CA LEU A 342 -13.87 59.44 11.88
C LEU A 342 -13.23 60.27 10.76
N ALA A 343 -12.72 59.63 9.70
CA ALA A 343 -12.18 60.31 8.53
C ALA A 343 -13.28 61.02 7.72
N PHE A 344 -14.47 60.41 7.60
CA PHE A 344 -15.64 61.06 7.01
C PHE A 344 -16.09 62.25 7.85
N GLU A 345 -16.16 62.11 9.18
CA GLU A 345 -16.50 63.21 10.08
C GLU A 345 -15.45 64.33 10.04
N PHE A 346 -14.16 63.99 9.98
CA PHE A 346 -13.08 64.96 9.81
C PHE A 346 -13.17 65.69 8.46
N LYS A 347 -13.44 64.97 7.37
CA LYS A 347 -13.63 65.58 6.04
C LYS A 347 -14.92 66.40 5.94
N GLU A 348 -15.98 66.00 6.63
CA GLU A 348 -17.21 66.79 6.71
C GLU A 348 -17.00 68.08 7.51
N ASN A 349 -16.21 68.02 8.59
CA ASN A 349 -15.83 69.19 9.37
C ASN A 349 -14.87 70.10 8.60
N GLU A 350 -13.92 69.55 7.83
CA GLU A 350 -13.05 70.32 6.93
C GLU A 350 -13.87 70.99 5.81
N LEU A 351 -14.89 70.32 5.28
CA LEU A 351 -15.84 70.91 4.33
C LEU A 351 -16.73 71.99 4.96
N LYS A 352 -17.14 71.84 6.23
CA LYS A 352 -17.85 72.90 6.98
C LYS A 352 -16.94 74.10 7.23
N GLU A 353 -15.67 73.88 7.57
CA GLU A 353 -14.66 74.92 7.75
C GLU A 353 -14.40 75.68 6.44
N LEU A 354 -14.17 74.95 5.33
CA LEU A 354 -14.01 75.55 4.00
C LEU A 354 -15.27 76.28 3.54
N ARG A 355 -16.47 75.73 3.80
CA ARG A 355 -17.74 76.39 3.52
C ARG A 355 -17.91 77.67 4.34
N ASN A 356 -17.49 77.68 5.60
CA ASN A 356 -17.47 78.87 6.44
C ASN A 356 -16.44 79.89 5.96
N GLN A 357 -15.25 79.46 5.52
CA GLN A 357 -14.24 80.34 4.92
C GLN A 357 -14.72 80.96 3.60
N VAL A 358 -15.42 80.21 2.75
CA VAL A 358 -16.06 80.74 1.54
C VAL A 358 -17.14 81.75 1.91
N LYS A 359 -17.94 81.50 2.95
CA LYS A 359 -18.96 82.44 3.45
C LYS A 359 -18.35 83.74 3.99
N VAL A 360 -17.19 83.66 4.64
CA VAL A 360 -16.41 84.83 5.11
C VAL A 360 -15.76 85.59 3.95
N LEU A 361 -15.32 84.88 2.90
CA LEU A 361 -14.79 85.50 1.68
C LEU A 361 -15.90 86.17 0.86
N GLU A 362 -17.09 85.59 0.78
CA GLU A 362 -18.28 86.21 0.19
C GLU A 362 -18.70 87.46 0.97
N GLN A 363 -18.68 87.42 2.30
CA GLN A 363 -18.91 88.61 3.14
C GLN A 363 -17.80 89.68 2.99
N ARG A 364 -16.54 89.29 2.74
CA ARG A 364 -15.47 90.25 2.40
C ARG A 364 -15.61 90.85 1.00
N LEU A 365 -16.13 90.08 0.03
CA LEU A 365 -16.32 90.54 -1.35
C LEU A 365 -17.52 91.50 -1.47
N GLU A 366 -18.52 91.34 -0.59
CA GLU A 366 -19.64 92.27 -0.47
C GLU A 366 -19.20 93.60 0.21
N VAL A 367 -18.32 93.53 1.22
CA VAL A 367 -17.77 94.74 1.89
C VAL A 367 -16.73 95.49 1.03
N GLN A 368 -16.07 94.82 0.07
CA GLN A 368 -15.10 95.46 -0.84
C GLN A 368 -15.77 96.20 -2.03
N LYS A 369 -17.04 95.91 -2.35
CA LYS A 369 -17.80 96.63 -3.40
C LYS A 369 -18.33 98.00 -2.94
N GLU A 370 -18.35 98.29 -1.64
CA GLU A 370 -18.79 99.59 -1.10
C GLU A 370 -17.64 100.58 -0.84
N THR A 371 -16.38 100.26 -1.18
CA THR A 371 -15.23 101.17 -0.99
C THR A 371 -14.51 101.65 -2.27
N ASP A 372 -15.06 101.39 -3.46
CA ASP A 372 -14.49 101.82 -4.75
C ASP A 372 -15.31 102.94 -5.45
N ILE A 373 -15.64 104.01 -4.72
CA ILE A 373 -16.18 105.27 -5.29
C ILE A 373 -15.13 106.41 -5.29
N SER A 374 -13.87 106.17 -4.95
CA SER A 374 -12.87 107.26 -4.80
C SER A 374 -11.72 107.31 -5.82
N ILE A 375 -11.70 106.48 -6.87
CA ILE A 375 -10.61 106.50 -7.87
C ILE A 375 -11.14 106.57 -9.31
N GLU A 376 -12.17 107.39 -9.54
CA GLU A 376 -12.64 107.78 -10.88
C GLU A 376 -12.47 109.30 -11.15
N ASN A 377 -11.92 110.06 -10.18
CA ASN A 377 -11.73 111.52 -10.26
C ASN A 377 -10.31 112.00 -10.62
N VAL A 378 -9.38 111.12 -11.02
CA VAL A 378 -8.00 111.53 -11.37
C VAL A 378 -7.62 111.29 -12.83
N LEU A 379 -8.42 110.57 -13.61
CA LEU A 379 -8.09 110.22 -15.01
C LEU A 379 -8.78 111.06 -16.10
N LYS A 380 -9.50 112.13 -15.74
CA LYS A 380 -10.15 113.06 -16.71
C LYS A 380 -9.54 114.46 -16.81
N ASN A 381 -8.38 114.69 -16.19
CA ASN A 381 -7.69 115.99 -16.19
C ASN A 381 -6.39 116.03 -17.00
N LYS A 382 -6.07 115.00 -17.80
CA LYS A 382 -4.80 114.93 -18.57
C LYS A 382 -4.95 114.87 -20.10
N GLU A 383 -6.15 115.08 -20.63
CA GLU A 383 -6.41 115.17 -22.08
C GLU A 383 -6.69 116.61 -22.58
N LYS A 384 -6.52 117.63 -21.73
CA LYS A 384 -6.68 119.05 -22.09
C LYS A 384 -5.39 119.89 -22.08
N GLU A 385 -4.23 119.26 -21.85
CA GLU A 385 -2.90 119.90 -21.87
C GLU A 385 -2.10 119.60 -23.17
N ILE A 386 -2.76 119.16 -24.25
CA ILE A 386 -2.15 118.81 -25.55
C ILE A 386 -2.56 119.80 -26.67
N SER A 387 -2.92 121.05 -26.33
CA SER A 387 -3.17 122.09 -27.34
C SER A 387 -2.22 123.30 -27.29
N ASP A 388 -1.40 123.43 -26.24
CA ASP A 388 -0.54 124.62 -26.06
C ASP A 388 0.96 124.32 -26.16
N LEU A 389 1.34 123.34 -26.99
CA LEU A 389 2.68 123.27 -27.58
C LEU A 389 2.81 124.27 -28.74
N LYS A 390 2.63 125.56 -28.44
CA LYS A 390 2.96 126.66 -29.37
C LYS A 390 3.92 127.70 -28.78
N LEU A 391 4.64 127.32 -27.73
CA LEU A 391 5.77 128.10 -27.20
C LEU A 391 6.99 127.20 -26.90
N VAL A 392 7.27 126.33 -27.85
CA VAL A 392 8.33 125.30 -27.85
C VAL A 392 9.78 125.83 -27.89
N ILE A 393 10.07 127.12 -28.07
CA ILE A 393 11.40 127.47 -28.61
C ILE A 393 12.42 128.03 -27.59
N SER A 394 12.19 128.01 -26.27
CA SER A 394 13.15 128.74 -25.41
C SER A 394 13.70 128.11 -24.15
N ARG A 395 13.72 126.79 -23.96
CA ARG A 395 14.90 126.20 -23.27
C ARG A 395 15.04 124.69 -23.40
N LEU A 396 15.43 124.30 -24.61
CA LEU A 396 16.24 123.13 -24.91
C LEU A 396 17.63 123.20 -24.22
N GLU A 397 17.69 123.30 -22.89
CA GLU A 397 18.96 123.26 -22.13
C GLU A 397 18.93 122.32 -20.91
N GLN A 398 17.81 121.64 -20.65
CA GLN A 398 17.65 120.74 -19.51
C GLN A 398 17.21 119.32 -19.91
N CYS A 399 17.57 118.88 -21.12
CA CYS A 399 17.29 117.55 -21.67
C CYS A 399 18.56 116.69 -21.83
N LEU A 400 19.44 116.66 -20.82
CA LEU A 400 20.64 115.81 -20.87
C LEU A 400 20.84 114.91 -19.65
N ASN A 401 19.86 114.80 -18.73
CA ASN A 401 20.05 114.07 -17.47
C ASN A 401 19.06 112.90 -17.20
N ASP A 402 18.01 112.71 -18.02
CA ASP A 402 16.94 111.75 -17.69
C ASP A 402 17.01 110.38 -18.40
N ASP A 403 17.98 110.15 -19.30
CA ASP A 403 18.12 108.86 -20.02
C ASP A 403 18.73 107.71 -19.18
N LYS A 404 19.23 107.98 -17.96
CA LYS A 404 19.83 106.94 -17.10
C LYS A 404 18.81 106.13 -16.27
N VAL A 405 17.63 106.69 -16.00
CA VAL A 405 16.64 106.06 -15.08
C VAL A 405 15.67 105.12 -15.80
N SER A 406 15.44 105.31 -17.11
CA SER A 406 14.51 104.48 -17.90
C SER A 406 15.08 103.08 -18.24
N ASN A 407 16.40 102.96 -18.41
CA ASN A 407 17.06 101.67 -18.68
C ASN A 407 17.25 100.80 -17.42
N SER A 408 17.36 101.39 -16.22
CA SER A 408 17.44 100.64 -14.95
C SER A 408 16.13 99.91 -14.62
N LYS A 409 14.97 100.55 -14.81
CA LYS A 409 13.66 99.95 -14.49
C LYS A 409 13.30 98.77 -15.39
N LYS A 410 13.72 98.77 -16.67
CA LYS A 410 13.53 97.62 -17.58
C LYS A 410 14.41 96.42 -17.21
N ILE A 411 15.65 96.68 -16.76
CA ILE A 411 16.56 95.62 -16.29
C ILE A 411 16.01 94.96 -15.02
N ASP A 412 15.47 95.75 -14.08
CA ASP A 412 14.89 95.22 -12.84
C ASP A 412 13.63 94.37 -13.09
N THR A 413 12.79 94.74 -14.07
CA THR A 413 11.64 93.91 -14.48
C THR A 413 12.07 92.60 -15.13
N PHE A 414 13.11 92.62 -15.99
CA PHE A 414 13.63 91.39 -16.61
C PHE A 414 14.33 90.48 -15.61
N LEU A 415 15.06 91.02 -14.62
CA LEU A 415 15.67 90.22 -13.55
C LEU A 415 14.61 89.56 -12.66
N LYS A 416 13.48 90.23 -12.41
CA LYS A 416 12.36 89.65 -11.66
C LYS A 416 11.69 88.50 -12.43
N GLU A 417 11.42 88.67 -13.73
CA GLU A 417 10.89 87.59 -14.58
C GLU A 417 11.86 86.40 -14.70
N ILE A 418 13.17 86.65 -14.82
CA ILE A 418 14.18 85.59 -14.84
C ILE A 418 14.22 84.84 -13.49
N GLY A 419 14.05 85.55 -12.37
CA GLY A 419 13.96 84.94 -11.04
C GLY A 419 12.73 84.04 -10.87
N GLU A 420 11.55 84.49 -11.32
CA GLU A 420 10.31 83.71 -11.28
C GLU A 420 10.36 82.49 -12.22
N LYS A 421 10.95 82.64 -13.41
CA LYS A 421 11.21 81.50 -14.31
C LYS A 421 12.26 80.54 -13.75
N SER A 422 13.27 81.03 -13.04
CA SER A 422 14.26 80.17 -12.36
C SER A 422 13.61 79.34 -11.23
N GLN A 423 12.70 79.94 -10.46
CA GLN A 423 12.00 79.24 -9.38
C GLN A 423 11.02 78.19 -9.92
N THR A 424 10.32 78.47 -11.01
CA THR A 424 9.45 77.48 -11.67
C THR A 424 10.25 76.32 -12.27
N ILE A 425 11.40 76.59 -12.89
CA ILE A 425 12.33 75.55 -13.36
C ILE A 425 12.82 74.68 -12.18
N LYS A 426 13.17 75.29 -11.05
CA LYS A 426 13.59 74.56 -9.84
C LYS A 426 12.49 73.66 -9.29
N ASN A 427 11.25 74.15 -9.25
CA ASN A 427 10.09 73.37 -8.81
C ASN A 427 9.79 72.20 -9.77
N LEU A 428 9.87 72.42 -11.08
CA LEU A 428 9.71 71.36 -12.09
C LEU A 428 10.85 70.34 -12.00
N THR A 429 12.08 70.78 -11.74
CA THR A 429 13.24 69.88 -11.54
C THR A 429 13.05 68.98 -10.31
N ASN A 430 12.47 69.51 -9.22
CA ASN A 430 12.17 68.72 -8.03
C ASN A 430 11.07 67.69 -8.28
N LYS A 431 9.98 68.07 -8.99
CA LYS A 431 8.93 67.11 -9.40
C LYS A 431 9.48 66.02 -10.33
N LEU A 432 10.42 66.36 -11.21
CA LEU A 432 11.07 65.37 -12.07
C LEU A 432 11.86 64.34 -11.25
N LYS A 433 12.61 64.80 -10.22
CA LYS A 433 13.34 63.93 -9.30
C LYS A 433 12.44 63.03 -8.47
N GLU A 434 11.28 63.54 -8.02
CA GLU A 434 10.28 62.73 -7.33
C GLU A 434 9.71 61.64 -8.25
N MET A 435 9.39 62.00 -9.50
CA MET A 435 8.91 61.04 -10.50
C MET A 435 9.96 59.97 -10.84
N ASP A 436 11.24 60.33 -10.94
CA ASP A 436 12.34 59.38 -11.14
C ASP A 436 12.49 58.43 -9.94
N LYS A 437 12.26 58.92 -8.72
CA LYS A 437 12.29 58.08 -7.51
C LYS A 437 11.12 57.09 -7.50
N PHE A 438 9.91 57.53 -7.82
CA PHE A 438 8.76 56.63 -7.96
C PHE A 438 8.95 55.58 -9.05
N LYS A 439 9.63 55.94 -10.15
CA LYS A 439 9.97 55.00 -11.21
C LYS A 439 10.95 53.93 -10.73
N GLN A 440 11.98 54.31 -9.99
CA GLN A 440 12.92 53.37 -9.38
C GLN A 440 12.24 52.42 -8.38
N ASP A 441 11.32 52.95 -7.56
CA ASP A 441 10.56 52.13 -6.60
C ASP A 441 9.63 51.14 -7.32
N TYR A 442 9.02 51.54 -8.45
CA TYR A 442 8.22 50.65 -9.28
C TYR A 442 9.05 49.54 -9.91
N GLU A 443 10.22 49.86 -10.48
CA GLU A 443 11.15 48.87 -11.04
C GLU A 443 11.65 47.89 -9.97
N LYS A 444 11.88 48.36 -8.74
CA LYS A 444 12.25 47.50 -7.62
C LYS A 444 11.12 46.54 -7.24
N ASN A 445 9.90 47.04 -7.12
CA ASN A 445 8.73 46.21 -6.82
C ASN A 445 8.43 45.18 -7.93
N GLU A 446 8.63 45.53 -9.20
CA GLU A 446 8.46 44.61 -10.33
C GLU A 446 9.45 43.44 -10.27
N ASN A 447 10.71 43.73 -9.91
CA ASN A 447 11.73 42.69 -9.73
C ASN A 447 11.45 41.80 -8.52
N GLU A 448 10.99 42.36 -7.39
CA GLU A 448 10.57 41.56 -6.21
C GLU A 448 9.38 40.65 -6.53
N ILE A 449 8.39 41.13 -7.31
CA ILE A 449 7.27 40.31 -7.77
C ILE A 449 7.76 39.17 -8.68
N LEU A 450 8.74 39.43 -9.55
CA LEU A 450 9.32 38.42 -10.43
C LEU A 450 10.06 37.34 -9.64
N ASP A 451 10.83 37.71 -8.62
CA ASP A 451 11.55 36.78 -7.74
C ASP A 451 10.58 35.93 -6.90
N LEU A 452 9.54 36.55 -6.32
CA LEU A 452 8.49 35.82 -5.61
C LEU A 452 7.77 34.83 -6.53
N LYS A 453 7.50 35.22 -7.78
CA LYS A 453 6.87 34.34 -8.77
C LYS A 453 7.77 33.15 -9.11
N ASN A 454 9.08 33.35 -9.24
CA ASN A 454 10.04 32.28 -9.48
C ASN A 454 10.15 31.34 -8.27
N GLN A 455 10.17 31.87 -7.04
CA GLN A 455 10.15 31.06 -5.82
C GLN A 455 8.86 30.23 -5.70
N ILE A 456 7.70 30.79 -6.06
CA ILE A 456 6.42 30.06 -6.09
C ILE A 456 6.44 28.94 -7.14
N ILE A 457 7.03 29.17 -8.32
CA ILE A 457 7.16 28.14 -9.35
C ILE A 457 8.07 27.01 -8.87
N GLN A 458 9.18 27.35 -8.22
CA GLN A 458 10.15 26.38 -7.72
C GLN A 458 9.58 25.56 -6.56
N THR A 459 8.90 26.18 -5.60
CA THR A 459 8.18 25.47 -4.53
C THR A 459 7.04 24.60 -5.06
N LYS A 460 6.29 25.05 -6.08
CA LYS A 460 5.29 24.20 -6.75
C LYS A 460 5.92 22.98 -7.43
N LYS A 461 7.12 23.12 -8.00
CA LYS A 461 7.85 22.01 -8.62
C LYS A 461 8.31 20.99 -7.56
N THR A 462 8.91 21.46 -6.47
CA THR A 462 9.37 20.57 -5.38
C THR A 462 8.20 19.87 -4.69
N ILE A 463 7.07 20.54 -4.50
CA ILE A 463 5.84 19.92 -3.97
C ILE A 463 5.40 18.78 -4.89
N LYS A 464 5.28 19.01 -6.21
CA LYS A 464 4.89 17.96 -7.17
C LYS A 464 5.86 16.77 -7.19
N GLU A 465 7.17 17.02 -7.11
CA GLU A 465 8.18 15.96 -7.04
C GLU A 465 8.06 15.14 -5.76
N ASN A 466 7.83 15.79 -4.61
CA ASN A 466 7.61 15.11 -3.33
C ASN A 466 6.30 14.30 -3.31
N GLU A 467 5.22 14.80 -3.92
CA GLU A 467 3.98 14.05 -4.07
C GLU A 467 4.16 12.82 -4.96
N LEU A 468 4.92 12.94 -6.05
CA LEU A 468 5.25 11.82 -6.92
C LEU A 468 6.08 10.75 -6.17
N LEU A 469 7.02 11.17 -5.31
CA LEU A 469 7.80 10.25 -4.48
C LEU A 469 6.91 9.50 -3.47
N ARG A 470 6.04 10.24 -2.76
CA ARG A 470 5.08 9.66 -1.81
C ARG A 470 4.15 8.65 -2.46
N VAL A 471 3.64 8.95 -3.66
CA VAL A 471 2.79 8.01 -4.43
C VAL A 471 3.56 6.77 -4.86
N LYS A 472 4.84 6.90 -5.26
CA LYS A 472 5.68 5.74 -5.58
C LYS A 472 5.93 4.85 -4.37
N GLU A 473 6.19 5.43 -3.20
CA GLU A 473 6.34 4.67 -1.95
C GLU A 473 5.04 3.97 -1.53
N GLN A 474 3.90 4.65 -1.62
CA GLN A 474 2.60 4.05 -1.37
C GLN A 474 2.33 2.86 -2.30
N ASN A 475 2.61 2.99 -3.59
CA ASN A 475 2.46 1.90 -4.55
C ASN A 475 3.39 0.72 -4.24
N LYS A 476 4.61 0.98 -3.77
CA LYS A 476 5.54 -0.07 -3.32
C LYS A 476 4.98 -0.82 -2.12
N CYS A 477 4.47 -0.12 -1.12
CA CYS A 477 3.81 -0.76 0.04
C CYS A 477 2.57 -1.56 -0.37
N ILE A 478 1.78 -1.09 -1.32
CA ILE A 478 0.62 -1.82 -1.84
C ILE A 478 1.04 -3.12 -2.53
N GLU A 479 2.10 -3.10 -3.35
CA GLU A 479 2.63 -4.33 -3.97
C GLU A 479 3.20 -5.31 -2.95
N GLU A 480 3.92 -4.82 -1.93
CA GLU A 480 4.40 -5.67 -0.82
C GLU A 480 3.23 -6.29 -0.03
N LEU A 481 2.14 -5.55 0.18
CA LEU A 481 0.93 -6.06 0.83
C LEU A 481 0.21 -7.10 -0.05
N LYS A 482 0.16 -6.92 -1.37
CA LYS A 482 -0.39 -7.93 -2.29
C LYS A 482 0.43 -9.21 -2.28
N LEU A 483 1.76 -9.10 -2.26
CA LEU A 483 2.65 -10.26 -2.20
C LEU A 483 2.44 -11.05 -0.88
N LYS A 484 2.40 -10.34 0.25
CA LYS A 484 2.09 -10.94 1.56
C LYS A 484 0.69 -11.55 1.62
N SER A 485 -0.30 -10.91 1.01
CA SER A 485 -1.66 -11.45 0.87
C SER A 485 -1.67 -12.78 0.11
N LEU A 486 -0.86 -12.89 -0.96
CA LEU A 486 -0.73 -14.12 -1.74
C LEU A 486 -0.05 -15.23 -0.92
N GLU A 487 1.03 -14.92 -0.20
CA GLU A 487 1.68 -15.86 0.73
C GLU A 487 0.72 -16.37 1.82
N VAL A 488 -0.09 -15.48 2.42
CA VAL A 488 -1.11 -15.87 3.40
C VAL A 488 -2.16 -16.79 2.79
N SER A 489 -2.56 -16.56 1.53
CA SER A 489 -3.48 -17.46 0.82
C SER A 489 -2.88 -18.84 0.62
N ASN A 490 -1.62 -18.91 0.18
CA ASN A 490 -0.91 -20.18 -0.02
C ASN A 490 -0.73 -20.95 1.29
N LEU A 491 -0.30 -20.27 2.37
CA LEU A 491 -0.17 -20.88 3.70
C LEU A 491 -1.52 -21.38 4.24
N LYS A 492 -2.62 -20.68 3.94
CA LYS A 492 -3.97 -21.12 4.31
C LYS A 492 -4.38 -22.39 3.57
N GLU A 493 -3.96 -22.53 2.32
CA GLU A 493 -4.21 -23.73 1.50
C GLU A 493 -3.37 -24.92 1.98
N GLU A 494 -2.09 -24.70 2.30
CA GLU A 494 -1.23 -25.72 2.94
C GLU A 494 -1.77 -26.16 4.30
N LEU A 495 -2.26 -25.23 5.14
CA LEU A 495 -2.86 -25.57 6.43
C LEU A 495 -4.12 -26.42 6.25
N LYS A 496 -4.92 -26.14 5.21
CA LYS A 496 -6.10 -26.93 4.87
C LYS A 496 -5.71 -28.35 4.41
N LEU A 497 -4.63 -28.48 3.66
CA LEU A 497 -4.09 -29.77 3.23
C LEU A 497 -3.57 -30.58 4.44
N LEU A 498 -2.78 -29.96 5.31
CA LEU A 498 -2.31 -30.54 6.57
C LEU A 498 -3.47 -31.00 7.45
N GLN A 499 -4.53 -30.20 7.55
CA GLN A 499 -5.72 -30.55 8.32
C GLN A 499 -6.47 -31.75 7.74
N CYS A 500 -6.51 -31.91 6.41
CA CYS A 500 -7.03 -33.13 5.77
C CYS A 500 -6.15 -34.35 6.08
N THR A 501 -4.82 -34.22 5.97
CA THR A 501 -3.89 -35.32 6.28
C THR A 501 -3.94 -35.74 7.75
N LEU A 502 -4.14 -34.80 8.68
CA LEU A 502 -4.27 -35.09 10.10
C LEU A 502 -5.56 -35.88 10.40
N LYS A 503 -6.68 -35.51 9.76
CA LYS A 503 -7.93 -36.29 9.85
C LYS A 503 -7.80 -37.69 9.26
N GLU A 504 -7.10 -37.84 8.14
CA GLU A 504 -6.81 -39.17 7.57
C GLU A 504 -5.96 -40.01 8.52
N ASN A 505 -4.95 -39.41 9.15
CA ASN A 505 -4.12 -40.10 10.13
C ASN A 505 -4.89 -40.46 11.41
N GLU A 506 -5.79 -39.61 11.89
CA GLU A 506 -6.71 -39.92 12.99
C GLU A 506 -7.60 -41.12 12.67
N ILE A 507 -8.14 -41.18 11.44
CA ILE A 507 -8.93 -42.33 10.96
C ILE A 507 -8.06 -43.59 10.94
N LYS A 508 -6.84 -43.54 10.37
CA LYS A 508 -5.89 -44.66 10.35
C LYS A 508 -5.45 -45.11 11.74
N CYS A 509 -5.38 -44.21 12.72
CA CYS A 509 -5.12 -44.59 14.12
C CYS A 509 -6.33 -45.29 14.75
N LEU A 510 -7.54 -44.79 14.53
CA LEU A 510 -8.80 -45.33 15.09
C LEU A 510 -9.13 -46.73 14.58
N ASN A 511 -9.16 -46.84 13.27
CA ASN A 511 -8.14 -47.56 12.55
C ASN A 511 -7.40 -48.73 13.22
N LEU A 512 -6.08 -48.72 13.11
CA LEU A 512 -5.13 -49.60 13.80
C LEU A 512 -5.53 -50.03 15.23
N GLN A 513 -6.06 -49.11 16.05
CA GLN A 513 -6.54 -49.41 17.40
C GLN A 513 -7.57 -50.53 17.42
N LYS A 514 -8.53 -50.52 16.49
CA LYS A 514 -9.58 -51.53 16.44
C LYS A 514 -9.05 -52.90 16.00
N LYS A 515 -8.01 -52.93 15.16
CA LYS A 515 -7.32 -54.20 14.87
C LYS A 515 -6.41 -54.67 15.98
N TYR A 516 -5.78 -53.76 16.71
CA TYR A 516 -5.08 -54.11 17.93
C TYR A 516 -6.04 -54.77 18.93
N ASP A 517 -7.22 -54.20 19.14
CA ASP A 517 -8.25 -54.78 20.02
C ASP A 517 -8.74 -56.15 19.52
N GLU A 518 -8.89 -56.32 18.21
CA GLU A 518 -9.29 -57.58 17.58
C GLU A 518 -8.21 -58.67 17.69
N ILE A 519 -6.93 -58.31 17.49
CA ILE A 519 -5.77 -59.19 17.73
C ILE A 519 -5.69 -59.54 19.20
N LYS A 520 -5.85 -58.58 20.11
CA LYS A 520 -5.86 -58.80 21.56
C LYS A 520 -6.95 -59.78 21.96
N PHE A 521 -8.16 -59.64 21.42
CA PHE A 521 -9.26 -60.58 21.66
C PHE A 521 -8.93 -62.00 21.15
N LYS A 522 -8.38 -62.13 19.93
CA LYS A 522 -7.93 -63.43 19.41
C LYS A 522 -6.84 -64.04 20.29
N ASN A 523 -5.89 -63.24 20.75
CA ASN A 523 -4.81 -63.70 21.62
C ASN A 523 -5.35 -64.18 22.97
N THR A 524 -6.32 -63.48 23.57
CA THR A 524 -6.97 -63.95 24.80
C THR A 524 -7.72 -65.26 24.61
N ASN A 525 -8.32 -65.51 23.43
CA ASN A 525 -8.97 -66.78 23.14
C ASN A 525 -7.96 -67.91 22.91
N LEU A 526 -6.83 -67.61 22.24
CA LEU A 526 -5.74 -68.57 22.08
C LEU A 526 -5.14 -68.95 23.44
N ILE A 527 -4.91 -67.98 24.32
CA ILE A 527 -4.43 -68.25 25.70
C ILE A 527 -5.40 -69.16 26.45
N LYS A 528 -6.71 -68.91 26.36
CA LYS A 528 -7.72 -69.80 26.97
C LYS A 528 -7.67 -71.22 26.40
N SER A 529 -7.52 -71.35 25.07
CA SER A 529 -7.37 -72.67 24.45
C SER A 529 -6.06 -73.35 24.85
N GLU A 530 -4.97 -72.60 25.00
CA GLU A 530 -3.69 -73.13 25.49
C GLU A 530 -3.81 -73.62 26.94
N GLU A 531 -4.53 -72.89 27.80
CA GLU A 531 -4.83 -73.30 29.17
C GLU A 531 -5.69 -74.58 29.21
N GLU A 532 -6.70 -74.69 28.34
CA GLU A 532 -7.50 -75.91 28.17
C GLU A 532 -6.63 -77.09 27.74
N TYR A 533 -5.78 -76.92 26.72
CA TYR A 533 -4.86 -77.99 26.29
C TYR A 533 -3.83 -78.35 27.37
N LYS A 534 -3.33 -77.38 28.15
CA LYS A 534 -2.47 -77.65 29.31
C LYS A 534 -3.17 -78.51 30.35
N LEU A 535 -4.45 -78.25 30.62
CA LEU A 535 -5.25 -79.06 31.55
C LEU A 535 -5.43 -80.49 31.01
N GLU A 536 -5.72 -80.64 29.72
CA GLU A 536 -5.86 -81.94 29.06
C GLU A 536 -4.55 -82.75 29.08
N ILE A 537 -3.41 -82.10 28.76
CA ILE A 537 -2.08 -82.70 28.86
C ILE A 537 -1.78 -83.14 30.28
N ASN A 538 -2.13 -82.35 31.30
CA ASN A 538 -1.93 -82.72 32.70
C ASN A 538 -2.79 -83.93 33.10
N ASN A 539 -4.02 -84.02 32.59
CA ASN A 539 -4.88 -85.18 32.80
C ASN A 539 -4.28 -86.44 32.14
N HIS A 540 -3.81 -86.34 30.90
CA HIS A 540 -3.10 -87.44 30.23
C HIS A 540 -1.82 -87.84 30.96
N LYS A 541 -1.07 -86.88 31.53
CA LYS A 541 0.12 -87.15 32.32
C LYS A 541 -0.21 -87.94 33.58
N LYS A 542 -1.26 -87.57 34.32
CA LYS A 542 -1.76 -88.34 35.48
C LYS A 542 -2.21 -89.74 35.07
N LEU A 543 -2.95 -89.86 33.97
CA LEU A 543 -3.38 -91.17 33.46
C LEU A 543 -2.17 -92.06 33.13
N ASN A 544 -1.14 -91.49 32.50
CA ASN A 544 0.10 -92.19 32.17
C ASN A 544 0.89 -92.61 33.41
N GLU A 545 0.97 -91.76 34.46
CA GLU A 545 1.56 -92.14 35.75
C GLU A 545 0.80 -93.33 36.38
N THR A 546 -0.53 -93.33 36.30
CA THR A 546 -1.38 -94.43 36.79
C THR A 546 -1.14 -95.72 35.98
N LEU A 547 -0.96 -95.58 34.66
CA LEU A 547 -0.64 -96.69 33.78
C LEU A 547 0.76 -97.26 34.07
N GLN A 548 1.76 -96.40 34.31
CA GLN A 548 3.10 -96.81 34.74
C GLN A 548 3.09 -97.55 36.08
N GLN A 549 2.30 -97.08 37.05
CA GLN A 549 2.12 -97.78 38.33
C GLN A 549 1.50 -99.17 38.12
N SER A 550 0.53 -99.28 37.21
CA SER A 550 -0.11 -100.55 36.86
C SER A 550 0.85 -101.51 36.15
N ILE A 551 1.67 -101.01 35.22
CA ILE A 551 2.72 -101.77 34.55
C ILE A 551 3.76 -102.27 35.56
N GLN A 552 4.14 -101.45 36.55
CA GLN A 552 5.08 -101.86 37.59
C GLN A 552 4.51 -102.95 38.49
N LEU A 553 3.22 -102.87 38.85
CA LEU A 553 2.51 -103.95 39.56
C LEU A 553 2.53 -105.25 38.77
N ILE A 554 2.18 -105.22 37.48
CA ILE A 554 2.21 -106.39 36.60
C ILE A 554 3.63 -106.95 36.48
N LYS A 555 4.65 -106.08 36.44
CA LYS A 555 6.05 -106.50 36.41
C LYS A 555 6.44 -107.25 37.69
N ASN A 556 6.07 -106.71 38.86
CA ASN A 556 6.31 -107.37 40.15
C ASN A 556 5.57 -108.71 40.26
N GLU A 557 4.32 -108.79 39.77
CA GLU A 557 3.55 -110.05 39.73
C GLU A 557 4.22 -111.09 38.81
N LYS A 558 4.68 -110.67 37.63
CA LYS A 558 5.44 -111.54 36.71
C LYS A 558 6.71 -112.08 37.38
N GLU A 559 7.41 -111.24 38.13
CA GLU A 559 8.64 -111.59 38.84
C GLU A 559 8.35 -112.63 39.93
N MET A 560 7.31 -112.43 40.75
CA MET A 560 6.81 -113.44 41.70
C MET A 560 6.44 -114.77 41.02
N ILE A 561 5.73 -114.72 39.89
CA ILE A 561 5.36 -115.95 39.15
C ILE A 561 6.61 -116.68 38.64
N THR A 562 7.62 -115.93 38.18
CA THR A 562 8.88 -116.50 37.68
C THR A 562 9.64 -117.17 38.83
N GLU A 563 9.72 -116.52 39.99
CA GLU A 563 10.32 -117.10 41.20
C GLU A 563 9.59 -118.37 41.66
N VAL A 564 8.26 -118.35 41.72
CA VAL A 564 7.44 -119.52 42.05
C VAL A 564 7.68 -120.66 41.05
N MET A 565 7.74 -120.36 39.76
CA MET A 565 8.00 -121.36 38.72
C MET A 565 9.41 -121.94 38.84
N GLN A 566 10.39 -121.12 39.21
CA GLN A 566 11.78 -121.54 39.41
C GLN A 566 11.94 -122.43 40.64
N LEU A 567 11.30 -122.10 41.77
CA LEU A 567 11.20 -122.97 42.94
C LEU A 567 10.54 -124.31 42.58
N LYS A 568 9.49 -124.30 41.74
CA LYS A 568 8.83 -125.52 41.28
C LYS A 568 9.73 -126.38 40.39
N ILE A 569 10.54 -125.76 39.53
CA ILE A 569 11.55 -126.46 38.72
C ILE A 569 12.63 -127.08 39.60
N GLU A 570 13.09 -126.38 40.65
CA GLU A 570 14.06 -126.90 41.61
C GLU A 570 13.52 -128.07 42.43
N GLU A 571 12.27 -128.00 42.91
CA GLU A 571 11.57 -129.12 43.56
C GLU A 571 11.51 -130.35 42.64
N ASN A 572 11.07 -130.16 41.39
CA ASN A 572 10.99 -131.24 40.39
C ASN A 572 12.38 -131.85 40.10
N LYS A 573 13.44 -131.03 40.08
CA LYS A 573 14.81 -131.49 39.87
C LYS A 573 15.32 -132.33 41.04
N LEU A 574 15.02 -131.92 42.28
CA LEU A 574 15.35 -132.69 43.49
C LEU A 574 14.62 -134.04 43.50
N GLU A 575 13.36 -134.08 43.04
CA GLU A 575 12.59 -135.32 42.93
C GLU A 575 13.15 -136.25 41.85
N TYR A 576 13.56 -135.70 40.71
CA TYR A 576 14.27 -136.45 39.66
C TYR A 576 15.59 -137.05 40.16
N ASP A 577 16.38 -136.30 40.94
CA ASP A 577 17.64 -136.79 41.52
C ASP A 577 17.42 -137.92 42.54
N LYS A 578 16.35 -137.84 43.34
CA LYS A 578 15.93 -138.94 44.23
C LYS A 578 15.57 -140.21 43.45
N LEU A 579 14.83 -140.06 42.34
CA LEU A 579 14.43 -141.18 41.48
C LEU A 579 15.63 -141.82 40.78
N ASN A 580 16.57 -141.01 40.29
CA ASN A 580 17.82 -141.51 39.69
C ASN A 580 18.70 -142.25 40.68
N LYS A 581 18.75 -141.81 41.94
CA LYS A 581 19.48 -142.52 43.00
C LYS A 581 18.88 -143.90 43.27
N LEU A 582 17.55 -143.98 43.37
CA LEU A 582 16.83 -145.25 43.51
C LEU A 582 17.07 -146.20 42.32
N HIS A 583 17.08 -145.68 41.09
CA HIS A 583 17.36 -146.46 39.88
C HIS A 583 18.78 -147.05 39.88
N LYS A 584 19.76 -146.27 40.35
CA LYS A 584 21.16 -146.69 40.47
C LYS A 584 21.37 -147.78 41.54
N ASP A 585 20.62 -147.71 42.64
CA ASP A 585 20.64 -148.72 43.70
C ASP A 585 20.05 -150.05 43.21
N MET A 586 18.96 -150.00 42.43
CA MET A 586 18.34 -151.18 41.79
C MET A 586 19.28 -151.89 40.81
N LEU A 587 20.01 -151.13 39.97
CA LEU A 587 20.98 -151.66 39.02
C LEU A 587 22.18 -152.34 39.71
N SER A 588 22.57 -151.84 40.89
CA SER A 588 23.65 -152.44 41.69
C SER A 588 23.21 -153.77 42.32
N GLN A 589 21.92 -153.93 42.62
CA GLN A 589 21.34 -155.18 43.13
C GLN A 589 21.24 -156.26 42.04
N LEU A 590 20.87 -155.88 40.80
CA LEU A 590 20.73 -156.80 39.66
C LEU A 590 22.08 -157.34 39.15
N ASN A 591 23.15 -156.54 39.20
CA ASN A 591 24.49 -156.98 38.81
C ASN A 591 25.15 -157.92 39.83
N GLN A 592 24.70 -157.92 41.09
CA GLN A 592 25.15 -158.87 42.11
C GLN A 592 24.52 -160.26 41.92
N GLU A 593 23.30 -160.35 41.36
CA GLU A 593 22.60 -161.63 41.12
C GLU A 593 23.06 -162.36 39.84
N LYS A 594 23.59 -161.64 38.84
CA LYS A 594 24.09 -162.26 37.58
C LYS A 594 25.47 -162.90 37.70
N LEU A 595 26.28 -162.54 38.69
CA LEU A 595 27.65 -163.05 38.83
C LEU A 595 27.72 -164.46 39.46
N ASN A 596 26.66 -164.92 40.12
CA ASN A 596 26.61 -166.21 40.83
C ASN A 596 25.99 -167.38 40.03
N LYS A 597 25.72 -167.20 38.73
CA LYS A 597 24.98 -168.21 37.91
C LYS A 597 25.70 -168.74 36.67
N ILE A 598 27.02 -168.56 36.53
CA ILE A 598 27.75 -169.07 35.35
C ILE A 598 29.03 -169.82 35.75
N SER A 599 28.86 -171.05 36.23
CA SER A 599 29.83 -172.15 36.16
C SER A 599 29.06 -173.47 36.05
N GLU A 600 29.45 -174.33 35.08
CA GLU A 600 28.80 -175.56 34.54
C GLU A 600 27.91 -175.28 33.30
N GLU A 601 28.12 -175.80 32.08
CA GLU A 601 28.94 -176.88 31.49
C GLU A 601 29.17 -176.63 29.96
N ARG A 602 30.15 -177.35 29.37
CA ARG A 602 30.53 -177.40 27.93
C ARG A 602 29.62 -178.33 27.12
N SER A 603 29.60 -178.21 25.77
CA SER A 603 30.19 -179.21 24.84
C SER A 603 29.85 -178.95 23.35
N ILE A 604 30.65 -179.56 22.48
CA ILE A 604 30.96 -179.31 21.07
C ILE A 604 30.00 -180.04 20.12
N GLU A 605 29.14 -179.32 19.38
CA GLU A 605 28.37 -179.82 18.21
C GLU A 605 27.98 -178.70 17.20
N SER A 606 28.55 -177.47 17.28
CA SER A 606 28.07 -176.32 16.48
C SER A 606 28.93 -175.92 15.27
N VAL A 607 30.15 -176.45 15.13
CA VAL A 607 31.16 -175.91 14.19
C VAL A 607 30.84 -176.18 12.71
N ILE A 608 29.90 -177.08 12.40
CA ILE A 608 29.46 -177.36 11.02
C ILE A 608 28.31 -176.42 10.58
N LYS A 609 27.68 -175.69 11.51
CA LYS A 609 26.58 -174.75 11.23
C LYS A 609 27.06 -173.36 10.79
N ASP A 610 28.26 -172.97 11.18
CA ASP A 610 28.77 -171.61 11.02
C ASP A 610 29.28 -171.30 9.59
N TYR A 611 29.60 -172.30 8.78
CA TYR A 611 30.10 -172.07 7.41
C TYR A 611 28.99 -171.73 6.40
N ASN A 612 27.75 -172.19 6.62
CA ASN A 612 26.62 -171.89 5.72
C ASN A 612 25.97 -170.52 6.00
N LEU A 613 26.09 -170.00 7.24
CA LEU A 613 25.58 -168.68 7.66
C LEU A 613 26.32 -167.51 6.97
N LEU A 614 27.61 -167.65 6.68
CA LEU A 614 28.44 -166.57 6.11
C LEU A 614 28.11 -166.27 4.62
N THR A 615 27.54 -167.25 3.91
CA THR A 615 27.08 -167.09 2.52
C THR A 615 25.75 -166.34 2.41
N GLU A 616 24.85 -166.49 3.40
CA GLU A 616 23.59 -165.75 3.46
C GLU A 616 23.79 -164.28 3.88
N GLU A 617 24.72 -164.02 4.79
CA GLU A 617 25.02 -162.67 5.27
C GLU A 617 25.57 -161.75 4.17
N ASN A 618 26.41 -162.29 3.27
CA ASN A 618 26.92 -161.53 2.13
C ASN A 618 25.84 -161.18 1.09
N ALA A 619 24.81 -162.02 0.93
CA ALA A 619 23.68 -161.71 0.05
C ALA A 619 22.77 -160.62 0.65
N TYR A 620 22.61 -160.60 1.98
CA TYR A 620 21.84 -159.59 2.70
C TYR A 620 22.47 -158.20 2.60
N LEU A 621 23.78 -158.09 2.86
CA LEU A 621 24.51 -156.82 2.82
C LEU A 621 24.49 -156.17 1.42
N LYS A 622 24.50 -156.96 0.34
CA LYS A 622 24.38 -156.45 -1.03
C LYS A 622 23.00 -155.84 -1.30
N LYS A 623 21.94 -156.47 -0.77
CA LYS A 623 20.56 -155.97 -0.87
C LYS A 623 20.37 -154.68 -0.07
N GLU A 624 21.00 -154.57 1.10
CA GLU A 624 20.92 -153.40 1.97
C GLU A 624 21.66 -152.20 1.40
N ARG A 625 22.84 -152.41 0.80
CA ARG A 625 23.61 -151.38 0.11
C ARG A 625 22.85 -150.80 -1.09
N GLN A 626 22.12 -151.65 -1.83
CA GLN A 626 21.30 -151.22 -2.96
C GLN A 626 20.05 -150.43 -2.50
N LYS A 627 19.51 -150.75 -1.32
CA LYS A 627 18.42 -150.01 -0.67
C LYS A 627 18.87 -148.61 -0.20
N MET A 628 20.09 -148.51 0.33
CA MET A 628 20.71 -147.25 0.75
C MET A 628 20.99 -146.33 -0.46
N LEU A 629 21.45 -146.89 -1.57
CA LEU A 629 21.70 -146.12 -2.79
C LEU A 629 20.39 -145.55 -3.38
N GLN A 630 19.31 -146.33 -3.32
CA GLN A 630 17.99 -145.89 -3.77
C GLN A 630 17.44 -144.75 -2.91
N THR A 631 17.60 -144.83 -1.59
CA THR A 631 17.17 -143.75 -0.67
C THR A 631 17.96 -142.47 -0.86
N PHE A 632 19.27 -142.54 -1.14
CA PHE A 632 20.07 -141.36 -1.48
C PHE A 632 19.63 -140.70 -2.79
N LEU A 633 19.33 -141.50 -3.82
CA LEU A 633 18.82 -140.99 -5.09
C LEU A 633 17.46 -140.29 -4.93
N ASP A 634 16.58 -140.84 -4.09
CA ASP A 634 15.28 -140.24 -3.81
C ASP A 634 15.41 -138.93 -2.99
N MET A 635 16.38 -138.87 -2.08
CA MET A 635 16.70 -137.63 -1.33
C MET A 635 17.23 -136.53 -2.25
N LEU A 636 18.13 -136.87 -3.17
CA LEU A 636 18.67 -135.92 -4.16
C LEU A 636 17.60 -135.39 -5.11
N LYS A 637 16.64 -136.23 -5.52
CA LYS A 637 15.47 -135.79 -6.31
C LYS A 637 14.62 -134.80 -5.52
N LYS A 638 14.42 -135.03 -4.23
CA LYS A 638 13.65 -134.13 -3.36
C LYS A 638 14.33 -132.77 -3.20
N PHE A 639 15.64 -132.76 -2.93
CA PHE A 639 16.42 -131.51 -2.90
C PHE A 639 16.35 -130.73 -4.21
N LYS A 640 16.36 -131.41 -5.36
CA LYS A 640 16.22 -130.75 -6.67
C LYS A 640 14.85 -130.07 -6.84
N ILE A 641 13.78 -130.70 -6.36
CA ILE A 641 12.43 -130.13 -6.37
C ILE A 641 12.34 -128.92 -5.44
N ASP A 642 12.87 -129.04 -4.22
CA ASP A 642 12.85 -127.96 -3.23
C ASP A 642 13.64 -126.73 -3.71
N PHE A 643 14.78 -126.94 -4.38
CA PHE A 643 15.56 -125.85 -4.95
C PHE A 643 14.82 -125.11 -6.08
N GLU A 644 14.09 -125.85 -6.94
CA GLU A 644 13.35 -125.22 -8.03
C GLU A 644 12.08 -124.50 -7.50
N ASN A 645 11.47 -125.01 -6.44
CA ASN A 645 10.41 -124.31 -5.71
C ASN A 645 10.92 -123.00 -5.07
N LEU A 646 12.08 -123.02 -4.41
CA LEU A 646 12.70 -121.82 -3.84
C LEU A 646 13.01 -120.78 -4.93
N LYS A 647 13.53 -121.21 -6.07
CA LYS A 647 13.81 -120.34 -7.21
C LYS A 647 12.54 -119.74 -7.81
N SER A 648 11.43 -120.49 -7.86
CA SER A 648 10.12 -119.97 -8.26
C SER A 648 9.61 -118.92 -7.27
N PHE A 649 9.69 -119.22 -5.96
CA PHE A 649 9.28 -118.31 -4.90
C PHE A 649 10.05 -116.98 -4.92
N VAL A 650 11.37 -117.03 -5.06
CA VAL A 650 12.20 -115.81 -5.15
C VAL A 650 11.83 -114.97 -6.38
N LYS A 651 11.57 -115.60 -7.54
CA LYS A 651 11.12 -114.87 -8.74
C LYS A 651 9.76 -114.21 -8.55
N GLU A 652 8.83 -114.88 -7.89
CA GLU A 652 7.49 -114.36 -7.62
C GLU A 652 7.53 -113.18 -6.65
N GLN A 653 8.30 -113.29 -5.56
CA GLN A 653 8.49 -112.19 -4.60
C GLN A 653 9.18 -110.99 -5.23
N LEU A 654 10.19 -111.21 -6.09
CA LEU A 654 10.86 -110.13 -6.81
C LEU A 654 9.91 -109.42 -7.79
N ALA A 655 9.03 -110.16 -8.47
CA ALA A 655 8.02 -109.59 -9.35
C ALA A 655 6.98 -108.78 -8.56
N GLU A 656 6.55 -109.27 -7.39
CA GLU A 656 5.61 -108.58 -6.51
C GLU A 656 6.19 -107.27 -5.96
N TRP A 657 7.46 -107.27 -5.52
CA TRP A 657 8.13 -106.06 -5.06
C TRP A 657 8.35 -105.05 -6.18
N SER A 658 8.72 -105.52 -7.38
CA SER A 658 8.83 -104.65 -8.56
C SER A 658 7.48 -104.01 -8.92
N LEU A 659 6.37 -104.75 -8.81
CA LEU A 659 5.03 -104.23 -9.08
C LEU A 659 4.65 -103.14 -8.06
N LYS A 660 4.82 -103.41 -6.76
CA LYS A 660 4.55 -102.43 -5.68
C LYS A 660 5.40 -101.17 -5.82
N PHE A 661 6.68 -101.31 -6.19
CA PHE A 661 7.55 -100.16 -6.41
C PHE A 661 7.07 -99.29 -7.57
N VAL A 662 6.69 -99.90 -8.70
CA VAL A 662 6.15 -99.16 -9.87
C VAL A 662 4.82 -98.48 -9.52
N GLU A 663 3.99 -99.11 -8.70
CA GLU A 663 2.72 -98.56 -8.25
C GLU A 663 2.92 -97.33 -7.34
N HIS A 664 3.82 -97.40 -6.36
CA HIS A 664 4.21 -96.26 -5.54
C HIS A 664 4.80 -95.11 -6.36
N VAL A 665 5.67 -95.40 -7.34
CA VAL A 665 6.24 -94.37 -8.23
C VAL A 665 5.14 -93.70 -9.06
N LYS A 666 4.15 -94.47 -9.55
CA LYS A 666 2.99 -93.89 -10.24
C LYS A 666 2.15 -93.03 -9.31
N GLN A 667 1.89 -93.47 -8.08
CA GLN A 667 1.11 -92.73 -7.10
C GLN A 667 1.78 -91.39 -6.73
N LEU A 668 3.08 -91.42 -6.42
CA LEU A 668 3.89 -90.22 -6.19
C LEU A 668 3.83 -89.26 -7.40
N LYS A 669 3.98 -89.79 -8.63
CA LYS A 669 3.90 -88.97 -9.84
C LYS A 669 2.52 -88.33 -10.01
N THR A 670 1.44 -89.04 -9.72
CA THR A 670 0.09 -88.48 -9.77
C THR A 670 -0.12 -87.41 -8.70
N GLU A 671 0.38 -87.62 -7.49
CA GLU A 671 0.24 -86.70 -6.37
C GLU A 671 1.03 -85.40 -6.59
N TYR A 672 2.28 -85.47 -7.04
CA TYR A 672 3.01 -84.28 -7.44
C TYR A 672 2.36 -83.56 -8.63
N SER A 673 1.78 -84.30 -9.58
CA SER A 673 1.08 -83.69 -10.72
C SER A 673 -0.20 -82.95 -10.28
N THR A 674 -0.97 -83.51 -9.35
CA THR A 674 -2.16 -82.84 -8.80
C THR A 674 -1.76 -81.63 -7.95
N GLN A 675 -0.70 -81.73 -7.17
CA GLN A 675 -0.20 -80.63 -6.35
C GLN A 675 0.30 -79.46 -7.21
N ILE A 676 1.05 -79.74 -8.29
CA ILE A 676 1.47 -78.73 -9.27
C ILE A 676 0.26 -78.07 -9.93
N LYS A 677 -0.77 -78.83 -10.32
CA LYS A 677 -2.01 -78.27 -10.89
C LYS A 677 -2.76 -77.39 -9.89
N LEU A 678 -2.80 -77.80 -8.62
CA LEU A 678 -3.41 -77.00 -7.54
C LEU A 678 -2.67 -75.67 -7.37
N TYR A 679 -1.34 -75.69 -7.29
CA TYR A 679 -0.54 -74.47 -7.20
C TYR A 679 -0.70 -73.56 -8.41
N HIS A 680 -0.76 -74.13 -9.63
CA HIS A 680 -0.98 -73.36 -10.85
C HIS A 680 -2.36 -72.70 -10.87
N ASN A 681 -3.41 -73.43 -10.46
CA ASN A 681 -4.77 -72.88 -10.36
C ASN A 681 -4.85 -71.78 -9.31
N ASN A 682 -4.27 -72.00 -8.12
CA ASN A 682 -4.21 -70.97 -7.07
C ASN A 682 -3.46 -69.72 -7.57
N PHE A 683 -2.35 -69.90 -8.30
CA PHE A 683 -1.61 -68.80 -8.90
C PHE A 683 -2.46 -68.01 -9.91
N ILE A 684 -3.18 -68.69 -10.81
CA ILE A 684 -4.10 -68.05 -11.76
C ILE A 684 -5.20 -67.30 -11.03
N GLU A 685 -5.79 -67.88 -9.98
CA GLU A 685 -6.84 -67.24 -9.19
C GLU A 685 -6.31 -65.99 -8.47
N THR A 686 -5.12 -66.05 -7.85
CA THR A 686 -4.47 -64.85 -7.30
C THR A 686 -4.18 -63.81 -8.37
N LYS A 687 -3.72 -64.20 -9.55
CA LYS A 687 -3.46 -63.27 -10.66
C LYS A 687 -4.75 -62.58 -11.14
N GLN A 688 -5.87 -63.31 -11.20
CA GLN A 688 -7.18 -62.74 -11.52
C GLN A 688 -7.68 -61.79 -10.43
N LYS A 689 -7.53 -62.15 -9.15
CA LYS A 689 -7.87 -61.27 -8.01
C LYS A 689 -7.04 -59.99 -8.03
N VAL A 690 -5.74 -60.08 -8.28
CA VAL A 690 -4.84 -58.91 -8.40
C VAL A 690 -5.27 -58.02 -9.57
N ARG A 691 -5.63 -58.60 -10.72
CA ARG A 691 -6.14 -57.83 -11.86
C ARG A 691 -7.46 -57.11 -11.52
N ALA A 692 -8.40 -57.79 -10.86
CA ALA A 692 -9.65 -57.18 -10.41
C ALA A 692 -9.42 -56.03 -9.40
N ILE A 693 -8.45 -56.19 -8.49
CA ILE A 693 -8.05 -55.11 -7.57
C ILE A 693 -7.43 -53.94 -8.33
N GLN A 694 -6.58 -54.19 -9.33
CA GLN A 694 -6.02 -53.13 -10.18
C GLN A 694 -7.10 -52.37 -10.97
N GLU A 695 -8.07 -53.09 -11.54
CA GLU A 695 -9.20 -52.48 -12.25
C GLU A 695 -10.08 -51.64 -11.30
N ALA A 696 -10.37 -52.15 -10.10
CA ALA A 696 -11.10 -51.40 -9.08
C ALA A 696 -10.33 -50.15 -8.60
N PHE A 697 -9.02 -50.25 -8.43
CA PHE A 697 -8.17 -49.11 -8.08
C PHE A 697 -8.18 -48.03 -9.17
N LEU A 698 -8.09 -48.44 -10.44
CA LEU A 698 -8.16 -47.50 -11.57
C LEU A 698 -9.54 -46.82 -11.65
N ALA A 699 -10.62 -47.55 -11.38
CA ALA A 699 -11.97 -46.98 -11.33
C ALA A 699 -12.12 -45.94 -10.20
N VAL A 700 -11.65 -46.26 -8.99
CA VAL A 700 -11.66 -45.33 -7.84
C VAL A 700 -10.79 -44.11 -8.13
N LYS A 701 -9.60 -44.31 -8.72
CA LYS A 701 -8.72 -43.21 -9.13
C LYS A 701 -9.40 -42.28 -10.14
N LEU A 702 -10.09 -42.85 -11.14
CA LEU A 702 -10.81 -42.07 -12.14
C LEU A 702 -11.96 -41.27 -11.51
N ASP A 703 -12.72 -41.88 -10.60
CA ASP A 703 -13.81 -41.22 -9.87
C ASP A 703 -13.29 -40.09 -8.97
N CYS A 704 -12.17 -40.29 -8.26
CA CYS A 704 -11.52 -39.22 -7.50
C CYS A 704 -11.09 -38.05 -8.39
N ILE A 705 -10.52 -38.33 -9.57
CA ILE A 705 -10.13 -37.28 -10.52
C ILE A 705 -11.36 -36.50 -11.01
N GLN A 706 -12.44 -37.19 -11.37
CA GLN A 706 -13.68 -36.56 -11.83
C GLN A 706 -14.32 -35.69 -10.73
N ASN A 707 -14.34 -36.17 -9.48
CA ASN A 707 -14.86 -35.42 -8.34
C ASN A 707 -14.01 -34.16 -8.04
N LEU A 708 -12.68 -34.25 -8.17
CA LEU A 708 -11.80 -33.09 -8.05
C LEU A 708 -12.02 -32.07 -9.17
N GLU A 709 -12.22 -32.52 -10.41
CA GLU A 709 -12.53 -31.64 -11.54
C GLU A 709 -13.87 -30.92 -11.34
N TYR A 710 -14.91 -31.63 -10.87
CA TYR A 710 -16.21 -31.04 -10.55
C TYR A 710 -16.10 -30.00 -9.44
N PHE A 711 -15.40 -30.33 -8.34
CA PHE A 711 -15.18 -29.40 -7.23
C PHE A 711 -14.41 -28.15 -7.65
N LYS A 712 -13.41 -28.31 -8.53
CA LYS A 712 -12.68 -27.19 -9.14
C LYS A 712 -13.59 -26.29 -9.96
N ILE A 713 -14.46 -26.86 -10.80
CA ILE A 713 -15.45 -26.10 -11.58
C ILE A 713 -16.41 -25.35 -10.65
N GLU A 714 -16.91 -25.99 -9.59
CA GLU A 714 -17.81 -25.37 -8.61
C GLU A 714 -17.16 -24.18 -7.88
N ILE A 715 -15.89 -24.30 -7.48
CA ILE A 715 -15.14 -23.19 -6.89
C ILE A 715 -14.99 -22.04 -7.88
N ILE A 716 -14.65 -22.34 -9.14
CA ILE A 716 -14.47 -21.34 -10.19
C ILE A 716 -15.79 -20.61 -10.45
N GLU A 717 -16.90 -21.33 -10.59
CA GLU A 717 -18.23 -20.73 -10.80
C GLU A 717 -18.64 -19.83 -9.62
N LYS A 718 -18.38 -20.27 -8.38
CA LYS A 718 -18.68 -19.49 -7.19
C LYS A 718 -17.82 -18.22 -7.11
N CYS A 719 -16.52 -18.33 -7.37
CA CYS A 719 -15.62 -17.17 -7.42
C CYS A 719 -16.04 -16.19 -8.51
N ASN A 720 -16.36 -16.68 -9.71
CA ASN A 720 -16.83 -15.86 -10.81
C ASN A 720 -18.14 -15.14 -10.46
N LYS A 721 -19.07 -15.82 -9.79
CA LYS A 721 -20.33 -15.22 -9.32
C LYS A 721 -20.09 -14.11 -8.30
N ASP A 722 -19.20 -14.33 -7.34
CA ASP A 722 -18.85 -13.33 -6.32
C ASP A 722 -18.14 -12.12 -6.93
N VAL A 723 -17.23 -12.34 -7.88
CA VAL A 723 -16.57 -11.27 -8.65
C VAL A 723 -17.60 -10.48 -9.45
N MET A 724 -18.50 -11.15 -10.18
CA MET A 724 -19.54 -10.48 -10.95
C MET A 724 -20.47 -9.66 -10.04
N ASN A 725 -20.88 -10.19 -8.89
CA ASN A 725 -21.70 -9.44 -7.94
C ASN A 725 -21.00 -8.17 -7.42
N LYS A 726 -19.70 -8.25 -7.10
CA LYS A 726 -18.89 -7.09 -6.71
C LYS A 726 -18.75 -6.08 -7.86
N LEU A 727 -18.56 -6.55 -9.10
CA LEU A 727 -18.51 -5.67 -10.27
C LEU A 727 -19.85 -4.96 -10.49
N TYR A 728 -20.99 -5.65 -10.32
CA TYR A 728 -22.32 -5.03 -10.39
C TYR A 728 -22.51 -3.97 -9.31
N GLN A 729 -22.13 -4.26 -8.05
CA GLN A 729 -22.21 -3.30 -6.95
C GLN A 729 -21.33 -2.06 -7.20
N ASN A 730 -20.08 -2.25 -7.61
CA ASN A 730 -19.18 -1.16 -7.95
C ASN A 730 -19.70 -0.31 -9.12
N ASN A 731 -20.32 -0.94 -10.12
CA ASN A 731 -20.89 -0.21 -11.25
C ASN A 731 -22.14 0.60 -10.84
N GLU A 732 -22.95 0.07 -9.91
CA GLU A 732 -24.08 0.80 -9.33
C GLU A 732 -23.61 2.01 -8.50
N GLU A 733 -22.56 1.85 -7.68
CA GLU A 733 -21.93 2.93 -6.93
C GLU A 733 -21.29 3.98 -7.86
N LEU A 734 -20.63 3.55 -8.94
CA LEU A 734 -20.10 4.44 -9.97
C LEU A 734 -21.22 5.22 -10.68
N GLY A 735 -22.37 4.58 -10.90
CA GLY A 735 -23.58 5.23 -11.41
C GLY A 735 -24.10 6.32 -10.47
N LYS A 736 -24.15 6.05 -9.17
CA LYS A 736 -24.59 7.01 -8.13
C LYS A 736 -23.63 8.19 -8.03
N THR A 737 -22.32 7.94 -7.94
CA THR A 737 -21.29 8.99 -7.89
C THR A 737 -21.29 9.86 -9.14
N LYS A 738 -21.49 9.27 -10.34
CA LYS A 738 -21.65 10.03 -11.59
C LYS A 738 -22.90 10.90 -11.56
N LEU A 739 -24.01 10.42 -11.02
CA LEU A 739 -25.23 11.21 -10.87
C LEU A 739 -25.03 12.39 -9.90
N ASP A 740 -24.33 12.17 -8.80
CA ASP A 740 -24.04 13.22 -7.81
C ASP A 740 -23.05 14.26 -8.35
N LEU A 741 -22.04 13.84 -9.14
CA LEU A 741 -21.19 14.75 -9.91
C LEU A 741 -21.99 15.62 -10.88
N VAL A 742 -22.98 15.04 -11.58
CA VAL A 742 -23.85 15.81 -12.48
C VAL A 742 -24.73 16.80 -11.70
N LYS A 743 -25.20 16.45 -10.49
CA LYS A 743 -25.94 17.39 -9.63
C LYS A 743 -25.05 18.54 -9.17
N LEU A 744 -23.84 18.24 -8.67
CA LEU A 744 -22.85 19.25 -8.28
C LEU A 744 -22.49 20.17 -9.45
N GLN A 745 -22.31 19.63 -10.65
CA GLN A 745 -22.06 20.43 -11.84
C GLN A 745 -23.21 21.39 -12.14
N LYS A 746 -24.47 20.93 -12.03
CA LYS A 746 -25.66 21.79 -12.19
C LYS A 746 -25.74 22.89 -11.13
N GLU A 747 -25.37 22.58 -9.89
CA GLU A 747 -25.29 23.58 -8.80
C GLU A 747 -24.20 24.62 -9.08
N ILE A 748 -23.00 24.19 -9.47
CA ILE A 748 -21.90 25.11 -9.85
C ILE A 748 -22.33 26.00 -11.01
N ASP A 749 -22.99 25.45 -12.03
CA ASP A 749 -23.49 26.23 -13.17
C ASP A 749 -24.61 27.19 -12.78
N HIS A 750 -25.45 26.82 -11.81
CA HIS A 750 -26.46 27.70 -11.23
C HIS A 750 -25.80 28.87 -10.47
N TYR A 751 -24.84 28.59 -9.59
CA TYR A 751 -24.10 29.60 -8.85
C TYR A 751 -23.38 30.57 -9.79
N LYS A 752 -22.64 30.06 -10.78
CA LYS A 752 -22.00 30.90 -11.81
C LYS A 752 -22.99 31.81 -12.53
N LYS A 753 -24.18 31.30 -12.90
CA LYS A 753 -25.23 32.12 -13.54
C LYS A 753 -25.81 33.16 -12.59
N SER A 754 -25.96 32.85 -11.30
CA SER A 754 -26.46 33.80 -10.31
C SER A 754 -25.45 34.92 -10.04
N GLU A 755 -24.16 34.58 -9.92
CA GLU A 755 -23.06 35.52 -9.73
C GLU A 755 -22.92 36.43 -10.96
N GLN A 756 -22.97 35.87 -12.17
CA GLN A 756 -23.01 36.67 -13.41
C GLN A 756 -24.20 37.62 -13.47
N ARG A 757 -25.37 37.24 -12.93
CA ARG A 757 -26.53 38.14 -12.85
C ARG A 757 -26.32 39.25 -11.82
N SER A 758 -25.71 38.96 -10.66
CA SER A 758 -25.38 39.95 -9.64
C SER A 758 -24.40 40.98 -10.19
N VAL A 759 -23.27 40.51 -10.73
CA VAL A 759 -22.24 41.38 -11.33
C VAL A 759 -22.84 42.22 -12.47
N LYS A 760 -23.71 41.64 -13.30
CA LYS A 760 -24.39 42.39 -14.37
C LYS A 760 -25.38 43.44 -13.82
N ALA A 761 -25.98 43.21 -12.66
CA ALA A 761 -26.85 44.18 -12.00
C ALA A 761 -26.03 45.33 -11.41
N GLU A 762 -24.95 45.02 -10.68
CA GLU A 762 -24.01 46.01 -10.13
C GLU A 762 -23.37 46.87 -11.24
N VAL A 763 -22.95 46.27 -12.34
CA VAL A 763 -22.45 47.00 -13.52
C VAL A 763 -23.52 47.91 -14.14
N LYS A 764 -24.80 47.49 -14.15
CA LYS A 764 -25.88 48.34 -14.64
C LYS A 764 -26.17 49.52 -13.71
N GLU A 765 -26.14 49.27 -12.40
CA GLU A 765 -26.36 50.29 -11.37
C GLU A 765 -25.26 51.35 -11.43
N THR A 766 -24.00 50.94 -11.46
CA THR A 766 -22.85 51.86 -11.63
C THR A 766 -22.90 52.64 -12.96
N ILE A 767 -23.32 52.01 -14.07
CA ILE A 767 -23.54 52.73 -15.33
C ILE A 767 -24.65 53.78 -15.18
N GLN A 768 -25.72 53.47 -14.46
CA GLN A 768 -26.82 54.39 -14.24
C GLN A 768 -26.41 55.56 -13.33
N GLU A 769 -25.68 55.30 -12.25
CA GLU A 769 -25.10 56.33 -11.38
C GLU A 769 -24.17 57.28 -12.16
N LEU A 770 -23.33 56.72 -13.06
CA LEU A 770 -22.49 57.53 -13.94
C LEU A 770 -23.30 58.35 -14.94
N GLN A 771 -24.40 57.81 -15.48
CA GLN A 771 -25.30 58.56 -16.35
C GLN A 771 -25.98 59.71 -15.61
N GLU A 772 -26.44 59.49 -14.38
CA GLU A 772 -27.02 60.54 -13.53
C GLU A 772 -25.98 61.61 -13.19
N CYS A 773 -24.74 61.23 -12.87
CA CYS A 773 -23.64 62.17 -12.64
C CYS A 773 -23.32 63.01 -13.90
N ILE A 774 -23.29 62.38 -15.08
CA ILE A 774 -23.10 63.09 -16.34
C ILE A 774 -24.24 64.07 -16.59
N GLU A 775 -25.49 63.69 -16.31
CA GLU A 775 -26.66 64.55 -16.52
C GLU A 775 -26.68 65.74 -15.55
N ILE A 776 -26.32 65.51 -14.28
CA ILE A 776 -26.09 66.59 -13.31
C ILE A 776 -24.99 67.52 -13.80
N GLN A 777 -23.87 66.98 -14.28
CA GLN A 777 -22.76 67.78 -14.78
C GLN A 777 -23.17 68.62 -16.00
N LYS A 778 -23.92 68.06 -16.95
CA LYS A 778 -24.49 68.81 -18.08
C LYS A 778 -25.39 69.94 -17.59
N LYS A 779 -26.26 69.68 -16.62
CA LYS A 779 -27.16 70.70 -16.06
C LYS A 779 -26.37 71.83 -15.40
N THR A 780 -25.34 71.51 -14.60
CA THR A 780 -24.48 72.54 -14.01
C THR A 780 -23.73 73.36 -15.06
N PHE A 781 -23.31 72.71 -16.16
CA PHE A 781 -22.66 73.41 -17.27
C PHE A 781 -23.64 74.33 -18.02
N THR A 782 -24.88 73.90 -18.25
CA THR A 782 -25.91 74.76 -18.85
C THR A 782 -26.25 75.94 -17.95
N ASP A 783 -26.40 75.72 -16.64
CA ASP A 783 -26.70 76.77 -15.67
C ASP A 783 -25.57 77.81 -15.64
N LEU A 784 -24.30 77.37 -15.59
CA LEU A 784 -23.12 78.25 -15.69
C LEU A 784 -23.06 79.00 -17.02
N GLN A 785 -23.45 78.36 -18.12
CA GLN A 785 -23.47 78.99 -19.43
C GLN A 785 -24.58 80.04 -19.58
N GLU A 786 -25.74 79.80 -18.97
CA GLU A 786 -26.82 80.79 -18.86
C GLU A 786 -26.40 81.97 -17.98
N GLU A 787 -25.78 81.71 -16.83
CA GLU A 787 -25.27 82.74 -15.93
C GLU A 787 -24.20 83.61 -16.62
N TYR A 788 -23.27 83.00 -17.35
CA TYR A 788 -22.26 83.71 -18.15
C TYR A 788 -22.90 84.54 -19.27
N SER A 789 -23.94 84.02 -19.94
CA SER A 789 -24.69 84.75 -20.95
C SER A 789 -25.42 85.95 -20.34
N HIS A 790 -26.01 85.78 -19.15
CA HIS A 790 -26.69 86.84 -18.43
C HIS A 790 -25.71 87.93 -17.98
N TYR A 791 -24.53 87.54 -17.50
CA TYR A 791 -23.44 88.46 -17.17
C TYR A 791 -23.03 89.31 -18.38
N GLN A 792 -22.79 88.69 -19.55
CA GLN A 792 -22.45 89.43 -20.78
C GLN A 792 -23.55 90.41 -21.21
N VAL A 793 -24.82 90.00 -21.12
CA VAL A 793 -25.95 90.87 -21.44
C VAL A 793 -26.02 92.05 -20.47
N ASN A 794 -25.78 91.83 -19.17
CA ASN A 794 -25.83 92.88 -18.17
C ASN A 794 -24.66 93.87 -18.29
N GLU A 795 -23.45 93.39 -18.59
CA GLU A 795 -22.30 94.22 -18.97
C GLU A 795 -22.62 95.07 -20.19
N LYS A 796 -23.12 94.44 -21.28
CA LYS A 796 -23.51 95.17 -22.49
C LYS A 796 -24.56 96.23 -22.21
N LYS A 797 -25.55 95.93 -21.37
CA LYS A 797 -26.58 96.88 -20.93
C LYS A 797 -25.98 98.06 -20.18
N LYS A 798 -25.07 97.83 -19.24
CA LYS A 798 -24.34 98.91 -18.53
C LYS A 798 -23.56 99.81 -19.48
N TRP A 799 -22.90 99.22 -20.48
CA TRP A 799 -22.17 100.01 -21.49
C TRP A 799 -23.11 100.80 -22.39
N THR A 800 -24.25 100.23 -22.79
CA THR A 800 -25.27 100.98 -23.56
C THR A 800 -25.88 102.11 -22.73
N ASP A 801 -26.16 101.90 -21.45
CA ASP A 801 -26.71 102.94 -20.57
C ASP A 801 -25.69 104.07 -20.37
N LYS A 802 -24.41 103.75 -20.18
CA LYS A 802 -23.32 104.75 -20.16
C LYS A 802 -23.20 105.51 -21.48
N LEU A 803 -23.34 104.83 -22.62
CA LEU A 803 -23.31 105.46 -23.94
C LEU A 803 -24.47 106.46 -24.09
N ILE A 804 -25.70 106.04 -23.75
CA ILE A 804 -26.90 106.89 -23.79
C ILE A 804 -26.74 108.10 -22.86
N GLU A 805 -26.19 107.91 -21.65
CA GLU A 805 -25.90 109.00 -20.71
C GLU A 805 -24.89 110.00 -21.30
N THR A 806 -23.84 109.52 -21.96
CA THR A 806 -22.87 110.40 -22.64
C THR A 806 -23.50 111.15 -23.81
N GLU A 807 -24.32 110.47 -24.62
CA GLU A 807 -25.04 111.07 -25.74
C GLU A 807 -26.00 112.16 -25.26
N LYS A 808 -26.73 111.91 -24.16
CA LYS A 808 -27.60 112.90 -23.52
C LYS A 808 -26.83 114.14 -23.06
N LYS A 809 -25.63 113.95 -22.46
CA LYS A 809 -24.75 115.07 -22.06
C LYS A 809 -24.22 115.86 -23.26
N TRP A 810 -23.94 115.19 -24.38
CA TRP A 810 -23.57 115.86 -25.62
C TRP A 810 -24.73 116.64 -26.22
N LEU A 811 -25.93 116.06 -26.24
CA LEU A 811 -27.15 116.75 -26.68
C LEU A 811 -27.46 117.97 -25.82
N GLU A 812 -27.32 117.87 -24.49
CA GLU A 812 -27.53 119.01 -23.59
C GLU A 812 -26.49 120.13 -23.81
N LYS A 813 -25.21 119.77 -24.04
CA LYS A 813 -24.20 120.76 -24.44
C LYS A 813 -24.53 121.41 -25.77
N MET A 814 -24.94 120.62 -26.77
CA MET A 814 -25.33 121.12 -28.09
C MET A 814 -26.53 122.06 -28.00
N ASP A 815 -27.53 121.72 -27.17
CA ASP A 815 -28.71 122.56 -26.92
C ASP A 815 -28.33 123.86 -26.19
N ASN A 816 -27.40 123.81 -25.23
CA ASN A 816 -26.88 125.01 -24.58
C ASN A 816 -26.09 125.90 -25.54
N TYR A 817 -25.27 125.33 -26.43
CA TYR A 817 -24.61 126.10 -27.49
C TYR A 817 -25.60 126.72 -28.46
N LYS A 818 -26.65 125.98 -28.84
CA LYS A 818 -27.72 126.49 -29.68
C LYS A 818 -28.44 127.66 -29.00
N LYS A 819 -28.81 127.53 -27.72
CA LYS A 819 -29.40 128.62 -26.93
C LYS A 819 -28.48 129.83 -26.83
N MET A 820 -27.18 129.62 -26.64
CA MET A 820 -26.19 130.70 -26.60
C MET A 820 -26.09 131.44 -27.94
N MET A 821 -26.03 130.71 -29.05
CA MET A 821 -26.08 131.29 -30.40
C MET A 821 -27.41 131.99 -30.66
N ASP A 822 -28.53 131.42 -30.22
CA ASP A 822 -29.85 132.04 -30.36
C ASP A 822 -29.97 133.32 -29.51
N THR A 823 -29.28 133.40 -28.35
CA THR A 823 -29.17 134.66 -27.58
C THR A 823 -28.24 135.66 -28.25
N GLU A 824 -27.09 135.25 -28.78
CA GLU A 824 -26.19 136.13 -29.52
C GLU A 824 -26.87 136.68 -30.78
N HIS A 825 -27.55 135.84 -31.56
CA HIS A 825 -28.35 136.28 -32.71
C HIS A 825 -29.51 137.19 -32.27
N ARG A 826 -30.14 136.94 -31.12
CA ARG A 826 -31.19 137.82 -30.59
C ARG A 826 -30.63 139.18 -30.20
N ASP A 827 -29.47 139.21 -29.55
CA ASP A 827 -28.79 140.43 -29.14
C ASP A 827 -28.27 141.21 -30.37
N GLU A 828 -27.78 140.51 -31.40
CA GLU A 828 -27.45 141.10 -32.71
C GLU A 828 -28.68 141.64 -33.42
N ILE A 829 -29.81 140.92 -33.41
CA ILE A 829 -31.08 141.42 -33.96
C ILE A 829 -31.56 142.64 -33.16
N GLU A 830 -31.41 142.66 -31.83
CA GLU A 830 -31.77 143.80 -30.99
C GLU A 830 -30.86 145.00 -31.26
N ALA A 831 -29.55 144.79 -31.44
CA ALA A 831 -28.60 145.81 -31.87
C ALA A 831 -28.94 146.36 -33.26
N LEU A 832 -29.21 145.50 -34.24
CA LEU A 832 -29.64 145.88 -35.60
C LEU A 832 -31.00 146.58 -35.59
N THR A 833 -31.92 146.20 -34.68
CA THR A 833 -33.21 146.85 -34.50
C THR A 833 -33.04 148.24 -33.86
N ASN A 834 -32.08 148.40 -32.95
CA ASN A 834 -31.71 149.68 -32.34
C ASN A 834 -30.96 150.60 -33.33
N GLU A 835 -30.13 150.06 -34.20
CA GLU A 835 -29.52 150.80 -35.33
C GLU A 835 -30.58 151.20 -36.36
N TRP A 836 -31.50 150.30 -36.73
CA TRP A 836 -32.60 150.59 -37.65
C TRP A 836 -33.60 151.61 -37.09
N THR A 837 -33.88 151.61 -35.78
CA THR A 837 -34.72 152.63 -35.15
C THR A 837 -34.02 153.98 -35.00
N ASN A 838 -32.69 154.01 -34.85
CA ASN A 838 -31.90 155.24 -34.89
C ASN A 838 -31.79 155.82 -36.30
N GLU A 839 -31.70 154.97 -37.34
CA GLU A 839 -31.74 155.40 -38.75
C GLU A 839 -33.13 155.92 -39.16
N ARG A 840 -34.22 155.46 -38.53
CA ARG A 840 -35.58 155.90 -38.83
C ARG A 840 -35.97 157.28 -38.26
N LYS A 841 -35.17 157.85 -37.34
CA LYS A 841 -35.41 159.22 -36.80
C LYS A 841 -34.82 160.34 -37.66
N ASN A 842 -34.07 160.02 -38.72
CA ASN A 842 -33.34 161.00 -39.52
C ASN A 842 -33.63 160.93 -41.03
N ALA A 843 -34.89 160.77 -41.44
CA ALA A 843 -35.39 161.26 -42.74
C ALA A 843 -36.91 161.16 -42.85
N GLN A 844 -37.57 162.29 -43.09
CA GLN A 844 -38.99 162.40 -43.44
C GLN A 844 -39.22 162.03 -44.92
N PHE A 845 -40.25 161.23 -45.25
CA PHE A 845 -41.32 161.49 -46.24
C PHE A 845 -42.18 160.22 -46.51
N LYS A 846 -43.37 160.45 -47.07
CA LYS A 846 -44.62 159.65 -47.01
C LYS A 846 -44.79 158.55 -48.08
N ASN A 847 -45.70 157.61 -47.76
CA ASN A 847 -46.68 156.86 -48.59
C ASN A 847 -46.34 155.47 -49.21
N ALA A 848 -47.34 154.58 -49.08
CA ALA A 848 -47.67 153.32 -49.79
C ALA A 848 -46.79 152.10 -49.45
N GLU A 849 -47.20 151.04 -48.73
CA GLU A 849 -48.49 150.32 -48.58
C GLU A 849 -49.09 149.80 -49.90
N TYR A 850 -49.37 148.48 -49.92
CA TYR A 850 -49.84 147.61 -51.02
C TYR A 850 -48.82 147.11 -52.06
N LYS A 851 -48.23 145.92 -51.81
CA LYS A 851 -47.97 144.85 -52.84
C LYS A 851 -47.22 143.58 -52.40
N ASN A 852 -46.87 143.38 -51.12
CA ASN A 852 -46.04 142.23 -50.70
C ASN A 852 -46.77 141.14 -49.89
N GLU A 853 -48.10 141.15 -49.85
CA GLU A 853 -48.90 140.18 -49.06
C GLU A 853 -49.34 138.96 -49.90
N GLU A 854 -49.40 139.09 -51.23
CA GLU A 854 -49.79 138.01 -52.17
C GLU A 854 -48.64 137.03 -52.47
N THR A 855 -47.38 137.44 -52.23
CA THR A 855 -46.19 136.60 -52.40
C THR A 855 -45.91 135.70 -51.19
N LEU A 856 -46.47 136.02 -50.01
CA LEU A 856 -46.29 135.26 -48.79
C LEU A 856 -47.24 134.04 -48.73
N GLU A 857 -48.49 134.19 -49.19
CA GLU A 857 -49.48 133.10 -49.23
C GLU A 857 -49.08 131.96 -50.19
N LYS A 858 -48.39 132.29 -51.29
CA LYS A 858 -47.91 131.29 -52.26
C LYS A 858 -46.78 130.41 -51.74
N ILE A 859 -45.94 130.95 -50.85
CA ILE A 859 -44.82 130.22 -50.22
C ILE A 859 -45.35 129.26 -49.15
N ILE A 860 -46.39 129.65 -48.40
CA ILE A 860 -47.01 128.80 -47.37
C ILE A 860 -47.66 127.56 -48.02
N GLN A 861 -48.30 127.72 -49.18
CA GLN A 861 -48.97 126.62 -49.88
C GLN A 861 -47.98 125.61 -50.52
N ASP A 862 -46.80 126.05 -50.96
CA ASP A 862 -45.73 125.16 -51.45
C ASP A 862 -45.03 124.37 -50.33
N VAL A 863 -45.00 124.91 -49.10
CA VAL A 863 -44.46 124.21 -47.90
C VAL A 863 -45.43 123.13 -47.40
N GLU A 864 -46.74 123.37 -47.46
CA GLU A 864 -47.75 122.36 -47.08
C GLU A 864 -47.81 121.18 -48.05
N THR A 865 -47.65 121.42 -49.36
CA THR A 865 -47.64 120.34 -50.36
C THR A 865 -46.36 119.49 -50.32
N THR A 866 -45.22 120.07 -49.91
CA THR A 866 -43.98 119.31 -49.68
C THR A 866 -44.04 118.46 -48.41
N SER A 867 -44.67 118.94 -47.34
CA SER A 867 -44.91 118.16 -46.12
C SER A 867 -45.83 116.94 -46.36
N GLN A 868 -46.90 117.10 -47.15
CA GLN A 868 -47.77 115.99 -47.52
C GLN A 868 -47.06 114.92 -48.36
N ARG A 869 -46.09 115.32 -49.22
CA ARG A 869 -45.28 114.38 -50.01
C ARG A 869 -44.33 113.55 -49.13
N GLU A 870 -43.78 114.15 -48.08
CA GLU A 870 -42.90 113.46 -47.14
C GLU A 870 -43.66 112.40 -46.32
N GLU A 871 -44.88 112.70 -45.88
CA GLU A 871 -45.76 111.74 -45.19
C GLU A 871 -46.10 110.51 -46.05
N VAL A 872 -46.33 110.71 -47.35
CA VAL A 872 -46.60 109.61 -48.30
C VAL A 872 -45.37 108.71 -48.48
N LEU A 873 -44.17 109.29 -48.54
CA LEU A 873 -42.92 108.53 -48.61
C LEU A 873 -42.63 107.73 -47.33
N GLN A 874 -42.94 108.29 -46.16
CA GLN A 874 -42.83 107.55 -44.89
C GLN A 874 -43.82 106.36 -44.83
N ARG A 875 -45.07 106.54 -45.27
CA ARG A 875 -46.05 105.43 -45.37
C ARG A 875 -45.61 104.35 -46.36
N GLN A 876 -44.97 104.72 -47.46
CA GLN A 876 -44.44 103.77 -48.46
C GLN A 876 -43.25 102.96 -47.90
N THR A 877 -42.38 103.60 -47.13
CA THR A 877 -41.23 102.95 -46.47
C THR A 877 -41.67 101.95 -45.40
N ILE A 878 -42.73 102.28 -44.64
CA ILE A 878 -43.35 101.35 -43.67
C ILE A 878 -43.95 100.12 -44.37
N LYS A 879 -44.56 100.30 -45.54
CA LYS A 879 -45.12 99.21 -46.35
C LYS A 879 -44.04 98.23 -46.82
N LEU A 880 -42.94 98.74 -47.39
CA LEU A 880 -41.80 97.93 -47.85
C LEU A 880 -41.13 97.17 -46.70
N ASN A 881 -41.02 97.78 -45.51
CA ASN A 881 -40.50 97.07 -44.32
C ASN A 881 -41.40 95.92 -43.86
N LYS A 882 -42.73 96.07 -44.01
CA LYS A 882 -43.70 95.02 -43.68
C LYS A 882 -43.62 93.85 -44.66
N GLU A 883 -43.48 94.13 -45.96
CA GLU A 883 -43.26 93.12 -47.01
C GLU A 883 -41.93 92.36 -46.81
N LEU A 884 -40.84 93.05 -46.45
CA LEU A 884 -39.55 92.41 -46.11
C LEU A 884 -39.66 91.49 -44.88
N SER A 885 -40.47 91.87 -43.89
CA SER A 885 -40.71 91.04 -42.70
C SER A 885 -41.54 89.78 -43.03
N GLU A 886 -42.49 89.88 -43.97
CA GLU A 886 -43.27 88.73 -44.46
C GLU A 886 -42.41 87.78 -45.33
N LEU A 887 -41.54 88.32 -46.19
CA LEU A 887 -40.60 87.52 -46.98
C LEU A 887 -39.59 86.74 -46.11
N LYS A 888 -39.10 87.36 -45.02
CA LYS A 888 -38.28 86.67 -44.00
C LYS A 888 -39.05 85.57 -43.26
N LYS A 889 -40.36 85.71 -43.09
CA LYS A 889 -41.21 84.70 -42.44
C LYS A 889 -41.48 83.52 -43.40
N MET A 890 -41.65 83.80 -44.70
CA MET A 890 -41.81 82.79 -45.75
C MET A 890 -40.54 81.95 -45.95
N TYR A 891 -39.36 82.58 -45.98
CA TYR A 891 -38.07 81.85 -46.09
C TYR A 891 -37.80 80.92 -44.90
N ARG A 892 -38.19 81.33 -43.67
CA ARG A 892 -38.11 80.46 -42.50
C ARG A 892 -39.05 79.25 -42.59
N ASN A 893 -40.25 79.42 -43.15
CA ASN A 893 -41.21 78.33 -43.31
C ASN A 893 -40.81 77.36 -44.43
N GLU A 894 -40.16 77.84 -45.49
CA GLU A 894 -39.69 77.01 -46.62
C GLU A 894 -38.51 76.09 -46.25
N VAL A 895 -37.68 76.50 -45.28
CA VAL A 895 -36.60 75.67 -44.72
C VAL A 895 -37.12 74.61 -43.74
N HIS A 896 -38.25 74.85 -43.07
CA HIS A 896 -38.85 73.88 -42.12
C HIS A 896 -39.78 72.85 -42.79
N SER A 897 -40.31 73.13 -44.00
CA SER A 897 -41.18 72.20 -44.74
C SER A 897 -40.45 71.14 -45.59
N LYS A 898 -39.11 71.11 -45.63
CA LYS A 898 -38.33 70.09 -46.35
C LYS A 898 -37.79 68.92 -45.49
N HIS A 899 -38.17 68.85 -44.20
CA HIS A 899 -37.67 67.81 -43.28
C HIS A 899 -38.76 66.91 -42.65
N GLN A 900 -40.02 67.05 -43.07
CA GLN A 900 -41.11 66.18 -42.62
C GLN A 900 -42.01 65.83 -43.79
N ASN A 901 -41.65 64.79 -44.54
CA ASN A 901 -42.52 63.90 -45.31
C ASN A 901 -41.62 63.01 -46.18
N ILE A 902 -41.50 61.73 -45.82
CA ILE A 902 -41.53 60.54 -46.69
C ILE A 902 -41.17 59.35 -45.77
N ASP A 903 -42.22 58.67 -45.31
CA ASP A 903 -42.18 57.26 -44.91
C ASP A 903 -42.64 56.44 -46.14
N GLY A 904 -41.90 55.35 -46.42
CA GLY A 904 -42.32 54.19 -47.21
C GLY A 904 -42.20 54.28 -48.74
N ASP A 905 -41.19 53.65 -49.33
CA ASP A 905 -41.34 52.32 -49.96
C ASP A 905 -39.97 51.78 -50.45
N ASN A 906 -39.91 50.46 -50.58
CA ASN A 906 -38.75 49.60 -50.80
C ASN A 906 -37.97 49.77 -52.13
N ASP A 907 -36.75 49.26 -52.06
CA ASP A 907 -35.93 48.63 -53.10
C ASP A 907 -34.72 49.37 -53.73
N ASN A 908 -33.62 48.62 -53.71
CA ASN A 908 -32.34 48.72 -54.43
C ASN A 908 -31.14 49.36 -53.71
N GLU A 909 -30.71 48.68 -52.65
CA GLU A 909 -29.47 47.88 -52.66
C GLU A 909 -28.50 48.15 -53.83
N LYS A 910 -27.54 49.05 -53.59
CA LYS A 910 -26.18 48.96 -54.17
C LYS A 910 -25.14 49.83 -53.46
N GLY A 911 -25.54 50.72 -52.55
CA GLY A 911 -24.61 51.54 -51.75
C GLY A 911 -24.25 50.99 -50.35
N GLY A 912 -24.93 49.95 -49.88
CA GLY A 912 -24.74 49.39 -48.52
C GLY A 912 -23.47 48.56 -48.38
N CYS A 913 -23.25 47.59 -49.28
CA CYS A 913 -22.09 46.70 -49.19
C CYS A 913 -20.75 47.43 -49.39
N GLU A 914 -20.69 48.47 -50.22
CA GLU A 914 -19.44 49.23 -50.44
C GLU A 914 -19.09 50.10 -49.22
N MET A 915 -20.08 50.70 -48.57
CA MET A 915 -19.87 51.48 -47.33
C MET A 915 -19.54 50.59 -46.13
N GLU A 916 -20.11 49.39 -46.06
CA GLU A 916 -19.80 48.42 -45.02
C GLU A 916 -18.42 47.77 -45.25
N TYR A 917 -18.06 47.49 -46.51
CA TYR A 917 -16.71 47.05 -46.90
C TYR A 917 -15.66 48.13 -46.62
N LEU A 918 -15.95 49.40 -46.95
CA LEU A 918 -15.07 50.52 -46.64
C LEU A 918 -14.92 50.73 -45.13
N ARG A 919 -16.00 50.59 -44.35
CA ARG A 919 -15.96 50.68 -42.89
C ARG A 919 -15.09 49.57 -42.30
N ASN A 920 -15.19 48.33 -42.80
CA ASN A 920 -14.34 47.22 -42.35
C ASN A 920 -12.87 47.41 -42.75
N ILE A 921 -12.59 47.89 -43.96
CA ILE A 921 -11.21 48.20 -44.41
C ILE A 921 -10.60 49.32 -43.56
N LEU A 922 -11.36 50.39 -43.27
CA LEU A 922 -10.88 51.47 -42.41
C LEU A 922 -10.61 50.97 -40.99
N TYR A 923 -11.51 50.15 -40.45
CA TYR A 923 -11.33 49.57 -39.12
C TYR A 923 -10.06 48.70 -39.05
N GLU A 924 -9.85 47.80 -40.01
CA GLU A 924 -8.66 46.95 -40.05
C GLU A 924 -7.36 47.75 -40.27
N TYR A 925 -7.42 48.85 -41.05
CA TYR A 925 -6.31 49.80 -41.21
C TYR A 925 -6.00 50.57 -39.92
N MET A 926 -7.03 51.04 -39.18
CA MET A 926 -6.85 51.72 -37.89
C MET A 926 -6.33 50.79 -36.78
N MET A 927 -6.66 49.49 -36.87
CA MET A 927 -6.13 48.46 -35.96
C MET A 927 -4.71 47.98 -36.34
N GLY A 928 -4.10 48.54 -37.41
CA GLY A 928 -2.69 48.31 -37.77
C GLY A 928 -2.40 46.98 -38.46
N LYS A 929 -3.42 46.24 -38.93
CA LYS A 929 -3.21 44.98 -39.66
C LYS A 929 -2.92 45.29 -41.12
N GLN A 930 -1.88 44.68 -41.71
CA GLN A 930 -1.50 44.79 -43.14
C GLN A 930 -1.59 46.23 -43.76
N PRO A 931 -1.04 47.26 -43.09
CA PRO A 931 -1.29 48.67 -43.43
C PRO A 931 -0.87 49.04 -44.87
N MET A 932 0.18 48.41 -45.39
CA MET A 932 0.65 48.59 -46.78
C MET A 932 -0.37 48.16 -47.83
N VAL A 933 -1.07 47.04 -47.61
CA VAL A 933 -2.04 46.50 -48.57
C VAL A 933 -3.35 47.28 -48.49
N LEU A 934 -3.81 47.59 -47.27
CA LEU A 934 -5.03 48.35 -47.05
C LEU A 934 -4.90 49.81 -47.51
N ALA A 935 -3.74 50.46 -47.38
CA ALA A 935 -3.50 51.78 -47.95
C ALA A 935 -3.62 51.80 -49.48
N LYS A 936 -3.17 50.75 -50.18
CA LYS A 936 -3.37 50.61 -51.64
C LYS A 936 -4.85 50.46 -52.00
N VAL A 937 -5.57 49.64 -51.23
CA VAL A 937 -7.01 49.41 -51.45
C VAL A 937 -7.82 50.68 -51.17
N LEU A 938 -7.54 51.40 -50.08
CA LEU A 938 -8.18 52.68 -49.76
C LEU A 938 -7.90 53.75 -50.82
N ALA A 939 -6.65 53.87 -51.27
CA ALA A 939 -6.28 54.80 -52.33
C ALA A 939 -6.94 54.46 -53.69
N ALA A 940 -7.17 53.17 -53.96
CA ALA A 940 -7.90 52.71 -55.15
C ALA A 940 -9.41 53.01 -55.05
N ILE A 941 -10.03 52.85 -53.88
CA ILE A 941 -11.45 53.18 -53.64
C ILE A 941 -11.68 54.68 -53.79
N VAL A 942 -10.75 55.52 -53.31
CA VAL A 942 -10.83 56.99 -53.39
C VAL A 942 -10.34 57.53 -54.76
N LYS A 943 -9.89 56.65 -55.67
CA LYS A 943 -9.41 56.98 -57.03
C LYS A 943 -8.26 57.98 -57.10
N PHE A 944 -7.24 57.81 -56.23
CA PHE A 944 -6.02 58.63 -56.31
C PHE A 944 -5.20 58.33 -57.56
N ASP A 945 -4.50 59.35 -58.06
CA ASP A 945 -3.57 59.19 -59.18
C ASP A 945 -2.30 58.42 -58.77
N SER A 946 -1.55 57.89 -59.74
CA SER A 946 -0.37 57.05 -59.45
C SER A 946 0.72 57.78 -58.66
N ASN A 947 0.81 59.11 -58.77
CA ASN A 947 1.79 59.90 -58.04
C ASN A 947 1.38 60.10 -56.57
N GLN A 948 0.10 60.34 -56.30
CA GLN A 948 -0.45 60.42 -54.95
C GLN A 948 -0.39 59.06 -54.24
N LEU A 949 -0.69 57.97 -54.95
CA LEU A 949 -0.59 56.61 -54.41
C LEU A 949 0.84 56.28 -53.93
N ASN A 950 1.85 56.57 -54.74
CA ASN A 950 3.25 56.33 -54.38
C ASN A 950 3.70 57.21 -53.18
N THR A 951 3.20 58.44 -53.08
CA THR A 951 3.50 59.34 -51.96
C THR A 951 2.89 58.83 -50.65
N ILE A 952 1.64 58.34 -50.70
CA ILE A 952 0.95 57.75 -49.54
C ILE A 952 1.65 56.47 -49.09
N LEU A 953 2.07 55.62 -50.04
CA LEU A 953 2.81 54.40 -49.72
C LEU A 953 4.17 54.68 -49.07
N GLN A 954 4.93 55.66 -49.57
CA GLN A 954 6.20 56.03 -48.94
C GLN A 954 6.00 56.53 -47.50
N LYS A 955 4.95 57.32 -47.24
CA LYS A 955 4.64 57.80 -45.88
C LYS A 955 4.18 56.69 -44.95
N GLU A 956 3.39 55.74 -45.46
CA GLU A 956 2.95 54.59 -44.66
C GLU A 956 4.12 53.62 -44.39
N GLU A 957 5.06 53.46 -45.32
CA GLU A 957 6.27 52.66 -45.12
C GLU A 957 7.20 53.28 -44.07
N GLN A 958 7.36 54.61 -44.11
CA GLN A 958 8.08 55.36 -43.07
C GLN A 958 7.41 55.21 -41.71
N LYS A 959 6.09 55.29 -41.63
CA LYS A 959 5.32 55.12 -40.39
C LYS A 959 5.44 53.70 -39.82
N VAL A 960 5.33 52.66 -40.65
CA VAL A 960 5.51 51.26 -40.22
C VAL A 960 6.95 51.00 -39.77
N SER A 961 7.93 51.59 -40.45
CA SER A 961 9.34 51.50 -40.06
C SER A 961 9.61 52.17 -38.71
N LEU A 962 8.97 53.33 -38.46
CA LEU A 962 9.01 54.07 -37.19
C LEU A 962 8.32 53.33 -36.04
N LEU A 963 7.15 52.73 -36.26
CA LEU A 963 6.49 51.91 -35.25
C LEU A 963 7.34 50.69 -34.88
N LYS A 964 7.95 50.04 -35.87
CA LYS A 964 8.83 48.89 -35.66
C LYS A 964 10.11 49.26 -34.88
N THR A 965 10.56 50.51 -34.95
CA THR A 965 11.67 51.02 -34.11
C THR A 965 11.23 51.39 -32.69
N LEU A 966 9.92 51.60 -32.47
CA LEU A 966 9.31 51.93 -31.18
C LEU A 966 8.77 50.70 -30.42
N GLY A 967 8.94 49.48 -30.96
CA GLY A 967 8.58 48.23 -30.27
C GLY A 967 7.07 47.97 -30.16
N LEU A 968 6.27 48.61 -31.03
CA LEU A 968 4.84 48.36 -31.26
C LEU A 968 4.67 47.73 -32.65
#